data_AF-A0A6N8YBS0-F1
#
_entry.id   AF-A0A6N8YBS0-F1
#
_cell.length_a   1.000
_cell.length_b   1.000
_cell.length_c   1.000
_cell.angle_alpha   90.00
_cell.angle_beta   90.00
_cell.angle_gamma   90.00
#
_symmetry.space_group_name_H-M   'P 1'
#
loop_
_entity.id
_entity.type
_entity.pdbx_description
1 polymer ?
#
loop_
_entity_poly.entity_id
_entity_poly.type
_entity_poly.pdbx_seq_one_letter_code
_entity_poly.pdbx_strand_id
1 'polypeptide(L)'
;MFVLLFGLSGWAVLATGALVASLLAVGASSAVALDEDSKPNKPAATSACVGDATGDMMFSDVSEGHAFRGDINCLAYYGITVGYGDGTFRPNADISNEEMILFMERSAGVAGADAEAVVGDFAMTGSDPVNRGDMALLIARLLVAATTDESPVNVKNNDDGTFDVGVTGDDLDYFADSRRLQNRVKDSAASALYELGVAKGTGMGYFSPASTVSRGAMAAFITRALAHTTARPEGVTIQSDAPGEVLISVRDANFHPVANAPVDVFSARADQVDEAFKEDGSCNQARVIAVANTDVCEIGALDAITGLNGDYDPRDITVNVKAGGTTVWAWTGESGDKVEDGGEGIASVNLTMTAPVSADVAKVTTDIPMGVTRQAFGSTVTVTIQLVGDAASNRANAVRDDGGNSYTVVIRRDTDRNEQTDGTAAEVTAGADVKTDVLNVDASGKATFEITASDPDPTDSNNAPGDAADDTTHKIDRVRVSYTVTATTGGRAVADNATVEGSSGTGKITFSDARGVPTAGSLKPTVSYLAAPTGGGSASNVVTVTVVDQFGKPVRGHLVQLSSNHSTNPPADADTSTFPVARRTDSSGTVRIGYSHSGTGSIEALVGNTSVTNDDDTITLTAIPNAAASFYWVTRPTTAGDITAAILRVADVENNSVVIAADGGVPQLLVYDGNDQFVVDGSNATLAAFEEALARDDDDNNDTVGVTEYDPRDSTTVARFTVTQN
;
A
#
# COMPACT_ATOMS: atom_id res chain seq x y z
N MET A 1 -42.40 8.19 43.47
CA MET A 1 -42.90 8.40 44.85
C MET A 1 -41.73 8.14 45.78
N PHE A 2 -41.35 9.13 46.60
CA PHE A 2 -40.14 9.15 47.45
C PHE A 2 -38.76 9.06 46.75
N VAL A 3 -37.71 9.44 47.49
CA VAL A 3 -36.37 9.85 47.00
C VAL A 3 -35.26 9.52 48.01
N LEU A 4 -34.11 9.02 47.52
CA LEU A 4 -32.73 8.99 48.09
C LEU A 4 -31.77 8.87 46.87
N LEU A 5 -30.71 9.65 46.58
CA LEU A 5 -29.96 10.75 47.22
C LEU A 5 -28.70 10.37 48.05
N PHE A 6 -27.56 11.01 47.71
CA PHE A 6 -26.16 10.92 48.21
C PHE A 6 -25.37 9.60 47.91
N GLY A 7 -24.05 9.63 47.67
CA GLY A 7 -23.18 10.79 47.35
C GLY A 7 -21.72 10.74 47.88
N LEU A 8 -20.76 10.43 46.99
CA LEU A 8 -19.31 10.77 47.02
C LEU A 8 -18.43 10.46 48.26
N SER A 9 -17.34 9.71 48.04
CA SER A 9 -15.93 10.10 48.32
C SER A 9 -14.98 8.89 48.24
N GLY A 10 -13.67 9.13 48.16
CA GLY A 10 -12.63 8.10 48.23
C GLY A 10 -11.26 8.72 48.52
N TRP A 11 -10.19 7.91 48.52
CA TRP A 11 -8.76 8.19 48.19
C TRP A 11 -7.91 6.94 48.54
N ALA A 12 -6.66 6.85 48.07
CA ALA A 12 -5.90 5.59 48.00
C ALA A 12 -4.60 5.55 48.83
N VAL A 13 -4.10 4.33 49.16
CA VAL A 13 -2.68 4.06 49.47
C VAL A 13 -2.24 2.65 48.99
N LEU A 14 -1.21 2.67 48.13
CA LEU A 14 -0.17 1.67 47.76
C LEU A 14 -0.16 0.21 48.31
N ALA A 15 -0.26 -0.72 47.35
CA ALA A 15 0.73 -1.74 46.95
C ALA A 15 1.39 -2.75 47.95
N THR A 16 1.26 -4.05 47.65
CA THR A 16 2.39 -5.00 47.44
C THR A 16 1.90 -6.34 46.89
N GLY A 17 2.76 -7.08 46.16
CA GLY A 17 2.55 -8.49 45.79
C GLY A 17 2.16 -8.74 44.32
N ALA A 18 3.11 -9.17 43.51
CA ALA A 18 2.88 -9.71 42.18
C ALA A 18 3.25 -11.20 42.14
N LEU A 19 2.46 -12.03 41.46
CA LEU A 19 2.93 -13.20 40.70
C LEU A 19 1.82 -13.78 39.79
N VAL A 20 2.24 -14.28 38.63
CA VAL A 20 1.50 -15.19 37.71
C VAL A 20 0.11 -14.73 37.22
N ALA A 21 0.11 -13.98 36.11
CA ALA A 21 -0.98 -14.01 35.13
C ALA A 21 -0.45 -14.72 33.86
N SER A 22 -0.66 -16.04 33.77
CA SER A 22 -0.11 -16.85 32.67
C SER A 22 -0.95 -16.75 31.40
N LEU A 23 -0.50 -15.89 30.48
CA LEU A 23 -0.44 -16.12 29.03
C LEU A 23 -1.52 -17.05 28.41
N LEU A 24 -2.73 -16.53 28.21
CA LEU A 24 -3.65 -16.98 27.15
C LEU A 24 -4.24 -15.80 26.40
N ALA A 25 -3.36 -14.93 25.91
CA ALA A 25 -3.67 -14.02 24.81
C ALA A 25 -3.35 -14.74 23.49
N VAL A 26 -4.24 -15.63 23.05
CA VAL A 26 -4.25 -16.07 21.64
C VAL A 26 -4.68 -14.84 20.85
N GLY A 27 -3.75 -14.26 20.11
CA GLY A 27 -3.97 -12.97 19.48
C GLY A 27 -5.05 -13.02 18.41
N ALA A 28 -5.87 -11.96 18.35
CA ALA A 28 -6.05 -11.34 17.05
C ALA A 28 -4.64 -10.94 16.59
N SER A 29 -4.08 -11.66 15.62
CA SER A 29 -2.79 -11.30 15.05
C SER A 29 -2.89 -9.88 14.51
N SER A 30 -1.98 -8.99 14.94
CA SER A 30 -1.70 -7.79 14.15
C SER A 30 -1.43 -8.24 12.71
N ALA A 31 -2.00 -7.55 11.73
CA ALA A 31 -1.71 -7.78 10.32
C ALA A 31 -0.30 -7.28 9.99
N VAL A 32 0.71 -8.00 10.51
CA VAL A 32 2.00 -8.11 9.85
C VAL A 32 1.68 -8.74 8.50
N ALA A 33 1.96 -8.03 7.42
CA ALA A 33 1.93 -8.65 6.11
C ALA A 33 2.87 -9.86 6.16
N LEU A 34 2.33 -11.06 5.91
CA LEU A 34 3.18 -12.16 5.51
C LEU A 34 3.87 -11.73 4.22
N ASP A 35 5.11 -12.17 4.04
CA ASP A 35 5.81 -12.03 2.78
C ASP A 35 4.92 -12.52 1.63
N GLU A 36 5.04 -11.94 0.44
CA GLU A 36 4.24 -12.42 -0.70
C GLU A 36 4.64 -13.87 -1.04
N ASP A 37 5.93 -14.19 -0.89
CA ASP A 37 6.54 -15.53 -0.91
C ASP A 37 6.03 -16.46 0.22
N SER A 38 5.19 -15.97 1.14
CA SER A 38 4.54 -16.70 2.24
C SER A 38 3.01 -16.74 2.11
N LYS A 39 2.50 -16.75 0.87
CA LYS A 39 1.09 -17.00 0.53
C LYS A 39 0.94 -18.30 -0.28
N PRO A 40 -0.24 -18.96 -0.23
CA PRO A 40 -0.55 -20.07 -1.13
C PRO A 40 -0.54 -19.61 -2.60
N ASN A 41 0.15 -20.30 -3.50
CA ASN A 41 0.16 -19.95 -4.94
C ASN A 41 -1.11 -20.39 -5.69
N LYS A 42 -1.92 -21.29 -5.12
CA LYS A 42 -3.12 -21.90 -5.73
C LYS A 42 -4.31 -21.97 -4.76
N PRO A 43 -4.72 -20.88 -4.08
CA PRO A 43 -5.88 -20.91 -3.19
C PRO A 43 -7.17 -21.25 -3.95
N ALA A 44 -8.16 -21.84 -3.28
CA ALA A 44 -9.46 -22.09 -3.90
C ALA A 44 -10.17 -20.76 -4.19
N ALA A 45 -10.57 -20.55 -5.46
CA ALA A 45 -11.30 -19.37 -5.90
C ALA A 45 -12.77 -19.38 -5.44
N THR A 46 -13.36 -20.56 -5.22
CA THR A 46 -14.76 -20.76 -4.82
C THR A 46 -14.87 -21.58 -3.53
N SER A 47 -16.04 -21.52 -2.88
CA SER A 47 -16.40 -22.26 -1.67
C SER A 47 -17.16 -23.55 -2.02
N ALA A 48 -16.96 -24.61 -1.23
CA ALA A 48 -17.86 -25.75 -1.23
C ALA A 48 -19.09 -25.53 -0.33
N CYS A 49 -19.10 -24.56 0.58
CA CYS A 49 -20.11 -24.43 1.63
C CYS A 49 -21.21 -23.41 1.32
N VAL A 50 -22.46 -23.76 1.61
CA VAL A 50 -23.61 -22.83 1.62
C VAL A 50 -23.41 -21.79 2.73
N GLY A 51 -23.64 -20.51 2.44
CA GLY A 51 -23.59 -19.43 3.43
C GLY A 51 -24.47 -19.71 4.65
N ASP A 52 -25.77 -19.94 4.43
CA ASP A 52 -26.75 -20.15 5.50
C ASP A 52 -26.45 -21.37 6.38
N ALA A 53 -25.99 -22.49 5.79
CA ALA A 53 -25.60 -23.67 6.56
C ALA A 53 -24.43 -23.39 7.52
N THR A 54 -23.47 -22.52 7.15
CA THR A 54 -22.43 -22.08 8.11
C THR A 54 -23.00 -21.22 9.26
N GLY A 55 -24.18 -20.63 9.07
CA GLY A 55 -24.94 -19.86 10.06
C GLY A 55 -25.68 -20.68 11.11
N ASP A 56 -25.96 -21.97 10.86
CA ASP A 56 -26.73 -22.85 11.74
C ASP A 56 -26.02 -23.27 13.05
N MET A 57 -26.73 -24.00 13.91
CA MET A 57 -26.20 -24.76 15.05
C MET A 57 -26.58 -26.24 14.95
N MET A 58 -25.78 -27.02 14.21
CA MET A 58 -26.05 -28.45 13.95
C MET A 58 -25.77 -29.35 15.16
N PHE A 59 -24.91 -28.93 16.10
CA PHE A 59 -24.48 -29.74 17.25
C PHE A 59 -24.47 -28.94 18.56
N SER A 60 -24.90 -29.58 19.64
CA SER A 60 -25.13 -28.95 20.95
C SER A 60 -23.88 -28.44 21.68
N ASP A 61 -22.69 -28.90 21.28
CA ASP A 61 -21.39 -28.53 21.83
C ASP A 61 -20.56 -27.62 20.90
N VAL A 62 -21.12 -27.18 19.77
CA VAL A 62 -20.51 -26.23 18.83
C VAL A 62 -21.22 -24.89 18.94
N SER A 63 -20.69 -24.00 19.77
CA SER A 63 -21.29 -22.67 20.00
C SER A 63 -21.09 -21.72 18.81
N GLU A 64 -21.93 -20.69 18.72
CA GLU A 64 -21.94 -19.67 17.66
C GLU A 64 -20.55 -19.07 17.36
N GLY A 65 -19.77 -18.78 18.41
CA GLY A 65 -18.40 -18.25 18.33
C GLY A 65 -17.29 -19.31 18.29
N HIS A 66 -17.61 -20.58 18.05
CA HIS A 66 -16.62 -21.66 17.98
C HIS A 66 -15.85 -21.62 16.65
N ALA A 67 -14.51 -21.60 16.71
CA ALA A 67 -13.63 -21.32 15.57
C ALA A 67 -13.82 -22.21 14.33
N PHE A 68 -14.29 -23.45 14.52
CA PHE A 68 -14.54 -24.42 13.44
C PHE A 68 -16.04 -24.60 13.10
N ARG A 69 -16.94 -23.70 13.54
CA ARG A 69 -18.39 -23.90 13.38
C ARG A 69 -18.81 -24.01 11.91
N GLY A 70 -18.32 -23.11 11.05
CA GLY A 70 -18.64 -23.12 9.62
C GLY A 70 -18.20 -24.42 8.94
N ASP A 71 -16.98 -24.87 9.22
CA ASP A 71 -16.44 -26.13 8.69
C ASP A 71 -17.27 -27.35 9.14
N ILE A 72 -17.59 -27.41 10.44
CA ILE A 72 -18.35 -28.53 11.04
C ILE A 72 -19.78 -28.59 10.48
N ASN A 73 -20.45 -27.43 10.35
CA ASN A 73 -21.78 -27.38 9.75
C ASN A 73 -21.74 -27.73 8.25
N CYS A 74 -20.71 -27.30 7.52
CA CYS A 74 -20.54 -27.64 6.11
C CYS A 74 -20.41 -29.16 5.91
N LEU A 75 -19.61 -29.84 6.74
CA LEU A 75 -19.55 -31.31 6.73
C LEU A 75 -20.85 -31.97 7.20
N ALA A 76 -21.70 -31.29 7.98
CA ALA A 76 -23.00 -31.82 8.39
C ALA A 76 -24.05 -31.69 7.27
N TYR A 77 -24.07 -30.56 6.56
CA TYR A 77 -24.90 -30.33 5.38
C TYR A 77 -24.64 -31.40 4.30
N TYR A 78 -23.36 -31.69 4.03
CA TYR A 78 -22.96 -32.75 3.10
C TYR A 78 -23.14 -34.20 3.63
N GLY A 79 -23.69 -34.39 4.83
CA GLY A 79 -23.83 -35.72 5.46
C GLY A 79 -22.52 -36.42 5.82
N ILE A 80 -21.37 -35.79 5.56
CA ILE A 80 -20.02 -36.29 5.88
C ILE A 80 -19.94 -36.56 7.39
N THR A 81 -20.53 -35.70 8.23
CA THR A 81 -20.70 -35.95 9.66
C THR A 81 -22.14 -35.90 10.13
N VAL A 82 -22.46 -36.74 11.12
CA VAL A 82 -23.74 -36.73 11.85
C VAL A 82 -23.53 -36.59 13.37
N GLY A 83 -22.31 -36.19 13.78
CA GLY A 83 -21.90 -36.17 15.18
C GLY A 83 -21.92 -37.56 15.83
N TYR A 84 -22.14 -37.58 17.15
CA TYR A 84 -22.43 -38.75 17.94
C TYR A 84 -23.93 -38.80 18.29
N GLY A 85 -24.45 -39.99 18.62
CA GLY A 85 -25.87 -40.22 18.94
C GLY A 85 -26.41 -39.52 20.21
N ASP A 86 -25.64 -38.65 20.83
CA ASP A 86 -26.02 -37.74 21.92
C ASP A 86 -26.25 -36.28 21.46
N GLY A 87 -26.04 -35.98 20.17
CA GLY A 87 -26.17 -34.62 19.62
C GLY A 87 -24.91 -33.76 19.79
N THR A 88 -23.74 -34.36 20.02
CA THR A 88 -22.43 -33.68 20.08
C THR A 88 -21.57 -33.98 18.85
N PHE A 89 -20.69 -33.05 18.48
CA PHE A 89 -19.63 -33.27 17.48
C PHE A 89 -18.26 -33.54 18.11
N ARG A 90 -18.01 -33.01 19.31
CA ARG A 90 -16.76 -33.10 20.10
C ARG A 90 -15.55 -32.52 19.37
N PRO A 91 -15.57 -31.23 18.98
CA PRO A 91 -14.56 -30.64 18.10
C PRO A 91 -13.13 -30.63 18.66
N ASN A 92 -12.98 -30.71 19.99
CA ASN A 92 -11.69 -30.68 20.68
C ASN A 92 -11.15 -32.07 21.04
N ALA A 93 -11.85 -33.16 20.68
CA ALA A 93 -11.30 -34.51 20.80
C ALA A 93 -10.37 -34.82 19.61
N ASP A 94 -9.28 -35.54 19.87
CA ASP A 94 -8.46 -36.14 18.81
C ASP A 94 -9.29 -37.12 17.97
N ILE A 95 -9.07 -37.16 16.66
CA ILE A 95 -9.76 -38.08 15.74
C ILE A 95 -9.02 -39.44 15.69
N SER A 96 -9.77 -40.53 15.80
CA SER A 96 -9.21 -41.88 15.63
C SER A 96 -8.99 -42.23 14.16
N ASN A 97 -8.21 -43.29 13.91
CA ASN A 97 -7.98 -43.83 12.57
C ASN A 97 -9.31 -44.22 11.88
N GLU A 98 -10.16 -44.96 12.60
CA GLU A 98 -11.49 -45.40 12.13
C GLU A 98 -12.42 -44.22 11.83
N GLU A 99 -12.42 -43.18 12.67
CA GLU A 99 -13.21 -41.97 12.41
C GLU A 99 -12.70 -41.23 11.18
N MET A 100 -11.39 -41.03 11.03
CA MET A 100 -10.81 -40.34 9.87
C MET A 100 -11.17 -41.04 8.56
N ILE A 101 -11.11 -42.38 8.51
CA ILE A 101 -11.50 -43.16 7.32
C ILE A 101 -12.95 -42.86 6.93
N LEU A 102 -13.89 -42.94 7.88
CA LEU A 102 -15.32 -42.69 7.62
C LEU A 102 -15.60 -41.27 7.13
N PHE A 103 -14.86 -40.26 7.63
CA PHE A 103 -14.96 -38.89 7.12
C PHE A 103 -14.41 -38.78 5.69
N MET A 104 -13.28 -39.44 5.39
CA MET A 104 -12.66 -39.39 4.06
C MET A 104 -13.44 -40.18 2.99
N GLU A 105 -14.00 -41.34 3.33
CA GLU A 105 -14.89 -42.11 2.43
C GLU A 105 -16.09 -41.27 1.96
N ARG A 106 -16.74 -40.58 2.90
CA ARG A 106 -17.89 -39.70 2.60
C ARG A 106 -17.49 -38.46 1.83
N SER A 107 -16.33 -37.88 2.17
CA SER A 107 -15.76 -36.74 1.43
C SER A 107 -15.40 -37.10 -0.01
N ALA A 108 -14.92 -38.32 -0.25
CA ALA A 108 -14.69 -38.86 -1.59
C ALA A 108 -16.00 -38.96 -2.38
N GLY A 109 -17.06 -39.55 -1.78
CA GLY A 109 -18.37 -39.61 -2.42
C GLY A 109 -18.92 -38.23 -2.83
N VAL A 110 -18.90 -37.26 -1.91
CA VAL A 110 -19.33 -35.87 -2.16
C VAL A 110 -18.48 -35.15 -3.21
N ALA A 111 -17.20 -35.53 -3.36
CA ALA A 111 -16.29 -35.02 -4.38
C ALA A 111 -16.31 -35.82 -5.70
N GLY A 112 -17.18 -36.85 -5.83
CA GLY A 112 -17.24 -37.73 -7.00
C GLY A 112 -16.03 -38.68 -7.17
N ALA A 113 -15.21 -38.84 -6.13
CA ALA A 113 -13.97 -39.59 -6.15
C ALA A 113 -14.13 -41.05 -5.68
N ASP A 114 -13.25 -41.94 -6.15
CA ASP A 114 -13.16 -43.32 -5.65
C ASP A 114 -12.56 -43.34 -4.24
N ALA A 115 -13.36 -43.74 -3.25
CA ALA A 115 -12.94 -43.83 -1.85
C ALA A 115 -11.76 -44.81 -1.65
N GLU A 116 -11.66 -45.91 -2.42
CA GLU A 116 -10.57 -46.89 -2.29
C GLU A 116 -9.21 -46.23 -2.60
N ALA A 117 -9.16 -45.34 -3.61
CA ALA A 117 -7.97 -44.57 -3.96
C ALA A 117 -7.54 -43.57 -2.87
N VAL A 118 -8.46 -43.19 -1.97
CA VAL A 118 -8.19 -42.30 -0.84
C VAL A 118 -7.73 -43.09 0.40
N VAL A 119 -8.52 -44.09 0.84
CA VAL A 119 -8.36 -44.73 2.16
C VAL A 119 -7.82 -46.16 2.15
N GLY A 120 -7.69 -46.84 1.01
CA GLY A 120 -7.55 -48.31 0.93
C GLY A 120 -6.40 -48.95 1.74
N ASP A 121 -5.24 -48.30 1.84
CA ASP A 121 -4.12 -48.77 2.69
C ASP A 121 -4.10 -48.16 4.10
N PHE A 122 -4.92 -47.15 4.38
CA PHE A 122 -4.79 -46.31 5.56
C PHE A 122 -5.22 -47.02 6.85
N ALA A 123 -6.24 -47.88 6.77
CA ALA A 123 -6.71 -48.73 7.87
C ALA A 123 -5.62 -49.66 8.46
N MET A 124 -4.55 -49.90 7.70
CA MET A 124 -3.43 -50.77 8.11
C MET A 124 -2.11 -50.01 8.31
N THR A 125 -2.05 -48.70 8.01
CA THR A 125 -0.79 -47.93 7.93
C THR A 125 -0.83 -46.54 8.57
N GLY A 126 -2.01 -45.97 8.80
CA GLY A 126 -2.19 -44.70 9.48
C GLY A 126 -1.98 -44.78 10.99
N SER A 127 -1.65 -43.66 11.61
CA SER A 127 -1.62 -43.52 13.08
C SER A 127 -3.01 -43.54 13.71
N ASP A 128 -3.03 -43.84 15.01
CA ASP A 128 -4.21 -43.74 15.88
C ASP A 128 -3.77 -43.17 17.27
N PRO A 129 -4.28 -42.02 17.72
CA PRO A 129 -5.06 -41.04 16.95
C PRO A 129 -4.28 -40.47 15.75
N VAL A 130 -4.99 -39.93 14.77
CA VAL A 130 -4.38 -39.51 13.49
C VAL A 130 -3.51 -38.27 13.66
N ASN A 131 -2.27 -38.34 13.18
CA ASN A 131 -1.33 -37.21 13.12
C ASN A 131 -1.53 -36.33 11.87
N ARG A 132 -1.03 -35.10 11.93
CA ARG A 132 -1.20 -34.10 10.86
C ARG A 132 -0.57 -34.51 9.52
N GLY A 133 0.53 -35.25 9.51
CA GLY A 133 1.15 -35.79 8.29
C GLY A 133 0.34 -36.89 7.62
N ASP A 134 -0.36 -37.70 8.41
CA ASP A 134 -1.27 -38.75 7.93
C ASP A 134 -2.57 -38.15 7.38
N MET A 135 -3.11 -37.13 8.06
CA MET A 135 -4.21 -36.31 7.53
C MET A 135 -3.82 -35.64 6.20
N ALA A 136 -2.62 -35.04 6.10
CA ALA A 136 -2.16 -34.41 4.86
C ALA A 136 -2.12 -35.40 3.69
N LEU A 137 -1.60 -36.61 3.91
CA LEU A 137 -1.57 -37.67 2.90
C LEU A 137 -2.98 -38.06 2.42
N LEU A 138 -3.94 -38.21 3.33
CA LEU A 138 -5.33 -38.54 2.97
C LEU A 138 -6.01 -37.41 2.17
N ILE A 139 -5.85 -36.16 2.61
CA ILE A 139 -6.46 -35.02 1.94
C ILE A 139 -5.82 -34.79 0.56
N ALA A 140 -4.51 -34.98 0.41
CA ALA A 140 -3.85 -34.91 -0.89
C ALA A 140 -4.33 -36.02 -1.85
N ARG A 141 -4.54 -37.25 -1.36
CA ARG A 141 -5.14 -38.33 -2.16
C ARG A 141 -6.58 -38.05 -2.58
N LEU A 142 -7.40 -37.48 -1.70
CA LEU A 142 -8.76 -37.05 -2.04
C LEU A 142 -8.75 -36.07 -3.22
N LEU A 143 -7.84 -35.10 -3.20
CA LEU A 143 -7.71 -34.13 -4.28
C LEU A 143 -7.19 -34.76 -5.59
N VAL A 144 -6.23 -35.69 -5.53
CA VAL A 144 -5.79 -36.46 -6.72
C VAL A 144 -6.93 -37.30 -7.30
N ALA A 145 -7.82 -37.83 -6.45
CA ALA A 145 -8.96 -38.66 -6.89
C ALA A 145 -10.19 -37.83 -7.33
N ALA A 146 -10.23 -36.53 -7.03
CA ALA A 146 -11.36 -35.62 -7.29
C ALA A 146 -11.05 -34.50 -8.30
N THR A 147 -9.80 -34.34 -8.74
CA THR A 147 -9.38 -33.34 -9.74
C THR A 147 -8.84 -34.02 -11.00
N THR A 148 -8.78 -33.26 -12.10
CA THR A 148 -8.39 -33.74 -13.44
C THR A 148 -7.56 -32.69 -14.17
N ASP A 149 -7.06 -33.04 -15.38
CA ASP A 149 -6.42 -32.07 -16.27
C ASP A 149 -7.34 -30.91 -16.73
N GLU A 150 -8.65 -31.05 -16.60
CA GLU A 150 -9.66 -30.02 -16.90
C GLU A 150 -10.10 -29.22 -15.64
N SER A 151 -9.56 -29.53 -14.45
CA SER A 151 -9.90 -28.85 -13.20
C SER A 151 -9.08 -27.55 -13.02
N PRO A 152 -9.65 -26.45 -12.47
CA PRO A 152 -8.96 -25.17 -12.30
C PRO A 152 -7.65 -25.27 -11.49
N VAL A 153 -7.59 -26.21 -10.55
CA VAL A 153 -6.35 -26.73 -9.98
C VAL A 153 -6.37 -28.25 -10.07
N ASN A 154 -5.21 -28.83 -10.37
CA ASN A 154 -5.03 -30.21 -10.78
C ASN A 154 -3.93 -30.82 -9.90
N VAL A 155 -4.32 -31.71 -8.99
CA VAL A 155 -3.39 -32.31 -8.01
C VAL A 155 -2.92 -33.64 -8.56
N LYS A 156 -1.61 -33.76 -8.80
CA LYS A 156 -1.00 -34.94 -9.41
C LYS A 156 -0.25 -35.77 -8.37
N ASN A 157 -0.21 -37.07 -8.61
CA ASN A 157 0.63 -38.02 -7.89
C ASN A 157 1.66 -38.60 -8.88
N ASN A 158 2.93 -38.42 -8.57
CA ASN A 158 4.06 -38.77 -9.43
C ASN A 158 4.41 -40.26 -9.33
N ASP A 159 5.21 -40.77 -10.28
CA ASP A 159 5.71 -42.16 -10.30
C ASP A 159 6.47 -42.58 -9.02
N ASP A 160 6.96 -41.61 -8.23
CA ASP A 160 7.65 -41.83 -6.94
C ASP A 160 6.74 -41.66 -5.70
N GLY A 161 5.44 -41.45 -5.90
CA GLY A 161 4.43 -41.26 -4.86
C GLY A 161 4.35 -39.84 -4.29
N THR A 162 5.09 -38.86 -4.84
CA THR A 162 5.01 -37.46 -4.39
C THR A 162 3.87 -36.68 -5.04
N PHE A 163 3.39 -35.65 -4.35
CA PHE A 163 2.30 -34.80 -4.82
C PHE A 163 2.82 -33.51 -5.47
N ASP A 164 2.15 -33.07 -6.54
CA ASP A 164 2.40 -31.81 -7.25
C ASP A 164 1.07 -31.10 -7.56
N VAL A 165 1.10 -29.77 -7.68
CA VAL A 165 -0.04 -28.89 -8.02
C VAL A 165 0.29 -27.89 -9.14
N GLY A 166 1.40 -28.10 -9.86
CA GLY A 166 1.76 -27.33 -11.05
C GLY A 166 2.48 -26.01 -10.77
N VAL A 167 3.22 -25.91 -9.65
CA VAL A 167 4.19 -24.83 -9.37
C VAL A 167 5.60 -25.28 -9.72
N THR A 168 6.39 -24.39 -10.33
CA THR A 168 7.71 -24.73 -10.89
C THR A 168 8.84 -23.95 -10.21
N GLY A 169 9.41 -24.51 -9.15
CA GLY A 169 10.51 -23.91 -8.39
C GLY A 169 10.93 -24.77 -7.19
N ASP A 170 11.74 -24.19 -6.31
CA ASP A 170 12.01 -24.75 -4.97
C ASP A 170 10.85 -24.44 -3.98
N ASP A 171 9.76 -23.84 -4.48
CA ASP A 171 8.68 -23.20 -3.71
C ASP A 171 7.78 -24.21 -2.97
N LEU A 172 7.74 -25.47 -3.42
CA LEU A 172 7.00 -26.61 -2.83
C LEU A 172 7.56 -27.07 -1.46
N ASP A 173 8.19 -26.18 -0.70
CA ASP A 173 9.04 -26.54 0.44
C ASP A 173 8.85 -25.67 1.69
N TYR A 174 7.69 -25.03 1.85
CA TYR A 174 7.42 -24.05 2.92
C TYR A 174 7.66 -24.59 4.35
N PHE A 175 7.32 -25.85 4.64
CA PHE A 175 7.33 -26.39 6.00
C PHE A 175 8.66 -27.05 6.42
N ALA A 176 9.54 -26.27 7.03
CA ALA A 176 10.89 -26.71 7.41
C ALA A 176 10.95 -27.87 8.45
N ASP A 177 9.90 -28.08 9.26
CA ASP A 177 9.81 -29.24 10.16
C ASP A 177 9.21 -30.47 9.49
N SER A 178 8.41 -30.31 8.43
CA SER A 178 7.86 -31.39 7.63
C SER A 178 8.99 -32.19 6.97
N ARG A 179 9.82 -31.53 6.14
CA ARG A 179 11.07 -32.05 5.54
C ARG A 179 11.90 -32.91 6.48
N ARG A 180 12.04 -32.43 7.72
CA ARG A 180 12.99 -32.94 8.71
C ARG A 180 12.41 -34.08 9.57
N LEU A 181 11.10 -34.30 9.53
CA LEU A 181 10.38 -35.26 10.39
C LEU A 181 9.52 -36.27 9.61
N GLN A 182 9.26 -36.03 8.33
CA GLN A 182 8.42 -36.86 7.46
C GLN A 182 9.27 -37.67 6.45
N ASN A 183 8.61 -38.49 5.64
CA ASN A 183 9.17 -38.96 4.38
C ASN A 183 8.74 -38.02 3.24
N ARG A 184 9.47 -38.02 2.13
CA ARG A 184 9.24 -37.11 0.99
C ARG A 184 7.80 -37.13 0.45
N VAL A 185 7.11 -38.28 0.56
CA VAL A 185 5.68 -38.41 0.18
C VAL A 185 4.78 -37.56 1.07
N LYS A 186 4.80 -37.78 2.39
CA LYS A 186 3.96 -37.01 3.34
C LYS A 186 4.37 -35.54 3.40
N ASP A 187 5.64 -35.27 3.17
CA ASP A 187 6.19 -33.92 3.04
C ASP A 187 5.62 -33.18 1.81
N SER A 188 5.71 -33.77 0.62
CA SER A 188 5.10 -33.21 -0.59
C SER A 188 3.57 -33.06 -0.47
N ALA A 189 2.89 -33.93 0.28
CA ALA A 189 1.47 -33.76 0.60
C ALA A 189 1.24 -32.53 1.48
N ALA A 190 2.04 -32.32 2.53
CA ALA A 190 1.90 -31.15 3.40
C ALA A 190 2.16 -29.83 2.63
N SER A 191 3.16 -29.80 1.73
CA SER A 191 3.46 -28.66 0.87
C SER A 191 2.38 -28.42 -0.21
N ALA A 192 1.95 -29.47 -0.93
CA ALA A 192 0.87 -29.35 -1.91
C ALA A 192 -0.41 -28.77 -1.28
N LEU A 193 -0.75 -29.21 -0.06
CA LEU A 193 -1.88 -28.63 0.67
C LEU A 193 -1.62 -27.19 1.14
N TYR A 194 -0.38 -26.78 1.38
CA TYR A 194 -0.05 -25.38 1.69
C TYR A 194 -0.31 -24.48 0.48
N GLU A 195 0.17 -24.86 -0.70
CA GLU A 195 -0.07 -24.13 -1.96
C GLU A 195 -1.56 -23.97 -2.27
N LEU A 196 -2.37 -24.96 -1.89
CA LEU A 196 -3.82 -24.95 -2.04
C LEU A 196 -4.56 -24.15 -0.95
N GLY A 197 -3.86 -23.60 0.04
CA GLY A 197 -4.44 -22.93 1.22
C GLY A 197 -5.15 -23.88 2.20
N VAL A 198 -5.03 -25.19 1.99
CA VAL A 198 -5.65 -26.28 2.78
C VAL A 198 -4.80 -26.58 4.03
N ALA A 199 -3.48 -26.46 3.97
CA ALA A 199 -2.61 -26.36 5.12
C ALA A 199 -2.28 -24.89 5.42
N LYS A 200 -2.40 -24.49 6.70
CA LYS A 200 -1.99 -23.15 7.20
C LYS A 200 -0.89 -23.25 8.27
N GLY A 201 -0.24 -24.41 8.37
CA GLY A 201 0.76 -24.71 9.37
C GLY A 201 0.23 -24.68 10.81
N THR A 202 1.12 -24.33 11.74
CA THR A 202 0.87 -23.95 13.15
C THR A 202 1.51 -22.60 13.51
N GLY A 203 2.05 -21.89 12.52
CA GLY A 203 2.79 -20.63 12.66
C GLY A 203 4.31 -20.79 12.44
N MET A 204 5.01 -19.69 12.18
CA MET A 204 6.48 -19.62 12.00
C MET A 204 7.07 -20.66 11.00
N GLY A 205 6.38 -20.98 9.90
CA GLY A 205 6.85 -21.95 8.92
C GLY A 205 6.80 -23.42 9.37
N TYR A 206 6.07 -23.74 10.44
CA TYR A 206 5.91 -25.11 10.93
C TYR A 206 4.59 -25.76 10.49
N PHE A 207 4.64 -27.04 10.12
CA PHE A 207 3.46 -27.88 9.91
C PHE A 207 3.06 -28.65 11.18
N SER A 208 4.02 -29.00 12.04
CA SER A 208 3.85 -29.89 13.20
C SER A 208 3.31 -31.29 12.82
N PRO A 209 4.00 -32.04 11.93
CA PRO A 209 3.48 -33.27 11.33
C PRO A 209 3.14 -34.38 12.34
N ALA A 210 3.88 -34.47 13.44
CA ALA A 210 3.71 -35.51 14.46
C ALA A 210 2.64 -35.20 15.53
N SER A 211 2.03 -34.01 15.50
CA SER A 211 0.92 -33.66 16.40
C SER A 211 -0.37 -34.34 15.95
N THR A 212 -1.22 -34.73 16.91
CA THR A 212 -2.56 -35.26 16.65
C THR A 212 -3.48 -34.20 16.04
N VAL A 213 -4.55 -34.66 15.39
CA VAL A 213 -5.57 -33.83 14.75
C VAL A 213 -6.84 -33.87 15.58
N SER A 214 -7.34 -32.70 16.02
CA SER A 214 -8.68 -32.62 16.61
C SER A 214 -9.76 -32.69 15.54
N ARG A 215 -10.95 -33.21 15.89
CA ARG A 215 -12.08 -33.35 14.96
C ARG A 215 -12.49 -32.02 14.31
N GLY A 216 -12.39 -30.89 15.02
CA GLY A 216 -12.61 -29.56 14.44
C GLY A 216 -11.52 -29.13 13.45
N ALA A 217 -10.25 -29.43 13.73
CA ALA A 217 -9.16 -29.16 12.81
C ALA A 217 -9.24 -30.02 11.53
N MET A 218 -9.60 -31.30 11.66
CA MET A 218 -9.92 -32.17 10.52
C MET A 218 -11.06 -31.58 9.67
N ALA A 219 -12.15 -31.11 10.30
CA ALA A 219 -13.28 -30.53 9.57
C ALA A 219 -12.84 -29.35 8.71
N ALA A 220 -11.99 -28.47 9.25
CA ALA A 220 -11.42 -27.34 8.52
C ALA A 220 -10.41 -27.74 7.43
N PHE A 221 -9.79 -28.92 7.47
CA PHE A 221 -8.96 -29.43 6.37
C PHE A 221 -9.82 -29.99 5.24
N ILE A 222 -10.81 -30.84 5.55
CA ILE A 222 -11.74 -31.39 4.54
C ILE A 222 -12.51 -30.26 3.86
N THR A 223 -13.06 -29.31 4.62
CA THR A 223 -13.84 -28.18 4.08
C THR A 223 -13.06 -27.37 3.04
N ARG A 224 -11.79 -27.06 3.30
CA ARG A 224 -10.93 -26.33 2.36
C ARG A 224 -10.41 -27.20 1.22
N ALA A 225 -10.38 -28.52 1.37
CA ALA A 225 -10.08 -29.44 0.27
C ALA A 225 -11.27 -29.56 -0.70
N LEU A 226 -12.50 -29.72 -0.19
CA LEU A 226 -13.71 -29.82 -1.02
C LEU A 226 -13.90 -28.61 -1.94
N ALA A 227 -13.47 -27.42 -1.52
CA ALA A 227 -13.45 -26.20 -2.33
C ALA A 227 -12.70 -26.33 -3.67
N HIS A 228 -11.66 -27.19 -3.72
CA HIS A 228 -10.89 -27.52 -4.93
C HIS A 228 -11.50 -28.65 -5.77
N THR A 229 -12.62 -29.23 -5.34
CA THR A 229 -13.30 -30.34 -6.02
C THR A 229 -14.62 -29.89 -6.64
N THR A 230 -15.34 -30.81 -7.30
CA THR A 230 -16.71 -30.59 -7.80
C THR A 230 -17.77 -30.48 -6.70
N ALA A 231 -17.44 -30.72 -5.43
CA ALA A 231 -18.38 -30.67 -4.30
C ALA A 231 -19.06 -29.29 -4.18
N ARG A 232 -20.34 -29.21 -4.51
CA ARG A 232 -21.17 -27.99 -4.44
C ARG A 232 -22.56 -28.33 -3.86
N PRO A 233 -23.29 -27.33 -3.31
CA PRO A 233 -24.63 -27.54 -2.78
C PRO A 233 -25.62 -28.08 -3.82
N GLU A 234 -26.70 -28.72 -3.34
CA GLU A 234 -27.83 -29.18 -4.18
C GLU A 234 -28.47 -28.02 -4.94
N GLY A 235 -28.95 -28.28 -6.16
CA GLY A 235 -29.58 -27.28 -7.02
C GLY A 235 -28.55 -26.46 -7.80
N VAL A 236 -28.86 -25.18 -8.06
CA VAL A 236 -27.96 -24.24 -8.72
C VAL A 236 -27.18 -23.45 -7.67
N THR A 237 -25.89 -23.24 -7.91
CA THR A 237 -25.09 -22.23 -7.20
C THR A 237 -24.30 -21.39 -8.20
N ILE A 238 -24.05 -20.13 -7.83
CA ILE A 238 -23.24 -19.18 -8.59
C ILE A 238 -22.25 -18.52 -7.63
N GLN A 239 -20.99 -18.46 -8.01
CA GLN A 239 -19.91 -17.90 -7.18
C GLN A 239 -18.94 -17.12 -8.06
N SER A 240 -18.43 -15.99 -7.58
CA SER A 240 -17.33 -15.30 -8.26
C SER A 240 -16.01 -15.98 -7.92
N ASP A 241 -15.23 -16.30 -8.94
CA ASP A 241 -13.90 -16.91 -8.91
C ASP A 241 -12.79 -15.92 -9.29
N ALA A 242 -13.08 -14.98 -10.20
CA ALA A 242 -12.24 -13.80 -10.45
C ALA A 242 -13.07 -12.51 -10.64
N PRO A 243 -12.46 -11.31 -10.61
CA PRO A 243 -13.18 -10.03 -10.67
C PRO A 243 -13.93 -9.80 -12.00
N GLY A 244 -15.23 -10.12 -12.03
CA GLY A 244 -16.06 -10.08 -13.24
C GLY A 244 -16.33 -11.45 -13.87
N GLU A 245 -15.74 -12.52 -13.31
CA GLU A 245 -15.97 -13.91 -13.69
C GLU A 245 -16.84 -14.61 -12.63
N VAL A 246 -17.55 -15.67 -13.05
CA VAL A 246 -18.34 -16.53 -12.16
C VAL A 246 -18.31 -17.98 -12.62
N LEU A 247 -18.24 -18.89 -11.65
CA LEU A 247 -18.55 -20.30 -11.84
C LEU A 247 -20.01 -20.56 -11.45
N ILE A 248 -20.78 -21.16 -12.35
CA ILE A 248 -22.13 -21.68 -12.09
C ILE A 248 -22.03 -23.20 -11.97
N SER A 249 -22.65 -23.79 -10.95
CA SER A 249 -22.60 -25.22 -10.67
C SER A 249 -24.00 -25.77 -10.39
N VAL A 250 -24.38 -26.86 -11.06
CA VAL A 250 -25.66 -27.57 -10.86
C VAL A 250 -25.41 -28.97 -10.28
N ARG A 251 -26.09 -29.32 -9.18
CA ARG A 251 -25.94 -30.60 -8.45
C ARG A 251 -27.28 -31.26 -8.11
N ASP A 252 -27.27 -32.58 -8.00
CA ASP A 252 -28.43 -33.37 -7.55
C ASP A 252 -28.53 -33.43 -6.01
N ALA A 253 -29.58 -34.10 -5.51
CA ALA A 253 -29.83 -34.33 -4.08
C ALA A 253 -28.79 -35.22 -3.37
N ASN A 254 -27.77 -35.69 -4.09
CA ASN A 254 -26.61 -36.44 -3.57
C ASN A 254 -25.30 -35.63 -3.75
N PHE A 255 -25.41 -34.36 -4.15
CA PHE A 255 -24.30 -33.44 -4.47
C PHE A 255 -23.47 -33.84 -5.70
N HIS A 256 -23.96 -34.75 -6.54
CA HIS A 256 -23.28 -35.14 -7.78
C HIS A 256 -23.49 -34.11 -8.91
N PRO A 257 -22.54 -33.97 -9.84
CA PRO A 257 -22.64 -33.06 -10.98
C PRO A 257 -23.78 -33.44 -11.95
N VAL A 258 -24.69 -32.50 -12.21
CA VAL A 258 -25.75 -32.68 -13.22
C VAL A 258 -25.26 -32.16 -14.56
N ALA A 259 -24.85 -33.08 -15.44
CA ALA A 259 -24.33 -32.75 -16.76
C ALA A 259 -25.42 -32.49 -17.81
N ASN A 260 -25.22 -31.48 -18.66
CA ASN A 260 -26.19 -30.99 -19.66
C ASN A 260 -27.49 -30.43 -19.05
N ALA A 261 -27.47 -29.95 -17.80
CA ALA A 261 -28.57 -29.18 -17.23
C ALA A 261 -28.66 -27.82 -17.95
N PRO A 262 -29.84 -27.37 -18.38
CA PRO A 262 -30.00 -26.06 -19.01
C PRO A 262 -29.90 -24.94 -17.97
N VAL A 263 -29.25 -23.84 -18.32
CA VAL A 263 -29.00 -22.71 -17.43
C VAL A 263 -29.35 -21.38 -18.12
N ASP A 264 -30.37 -20.70 -17.61
CA ASP A 264 -30.61 -19.29 -17.90
C ASP A 264 -29.71 -18.42 -17.00
N VAL A 265 -29.04 -17.42 -17.58
CA VAL A 265 -28.16 -16.51 -16.86
C VAL A 265 -28.49 -15.07 -17.28
N PHE A 266 -28.85 -14.26 -16.29
CA PHE A 266 -29.22 -12.87 -16.50
C PHE A 266 -28.68 -11.97 -15.39
N SER A 267 -28.64 -10.68 -15.65
CA SER A 267 -28.04 -9.69 -14.74
C SER A 267 -28.80 -8.39 -14.68
N ALA A 268 -28.61 -7.65 -13.59
CA ALA A 268 -29.12 -6.30 -13.41
C ALA A 268 -28.07 -5.46 -12.67
N ARG A 269 -28.17 -4.12 -12.79
CA ARG A 269 -27.33 -3.23 -11.98
C ARG A 269 -27.71 -3.36 -10.51
N ALA A 270 -26.75 -3.25 -9.60
CA ALA A 270 -27.03 -3.32 -8.15
C ALA A 270 -28.00 -2.21 -7.67
N ASP A 271 -28.01 -1.04 -8.32
CA ASP A 271 -28.98 0.04 -8.07
C ASP A 271 -30.37 -0.16 -8.71
N GLN A 272 -30.58 -1.28 -9.42
CA GLN A 272 -31.85 -1.70 -10.00
C GLN A 272 -32.18 -3.17 -9.72
N VAL A 273 -31.56 -3.79 -8.70
CA VAL A 273 -31.79 -5.19 -8.33
C VAL A 273 -33.27 -5.46 -8.02
N ASP A 274 -33.92 -4.53 -7.32
CA ASP A 274 -35.36 -4.56 -6.99
C ASP A 274 -36.29 -4.42 -8.23
N GLU A 275 -35.76 -4.07 -9.41
CA GLU A 275 -36.53 -3.97 -10.66
C GLU A 275 -36.43 -5.25 -11.53
N ALA A 276 -35.60 -6.23 -11.15
CA ALA A 276 -35.38 -7.47 -11.90
C ALA A 276 -36.59 -8.40 -11.93
N PHE A 277 -37.45 -8.33 -10.90
CA PHE A 277 -38.72 -9.04 -10.80
C PHE A 277 -39.88 -8.02 -10.65
N LYS A 278 -41.12 -8.48 -10.84
CA LYS A 278 -42.33 -7.66 -10.67
C LYS A 278 -42.98 -7.93 -9.31
N GLU A 279 -43.94 -7.08 -8.90
CA GLU A 279 -44.76 -7.26 -7.69
C GLU A 279 -45.53 -8.60 -7.64
N ASP A 280 -45.69 -9.29 -8.78
CA ASP A 280 -46.29 -10.62 -8.90
C ASP A 280 -45.26 -11.78 -8.87
N GLY A 281 -44.00 -11.49 -8.56
CA GLY A 281 -42.89 -12.46 -8.54
C GLY A 281 -42.29 -12.76 -9.92
N SER A 282 -42.97 -12.42 -11.02
CA SER A 282 -42.51 -12.82 -12.36
C SER A 282 -41.36 -11.96 -12.87
N CYS A 283 -40.34 -12.59 -13.45
CA CYS A 283 -39.12 -11.94 -13.96
C CYS A 283 -39.38 -10.86 -15.02
N ASN A 284 -38.60 -9.78 -14.98
CA ASN A 284 -38.84 -8.53 -15.69
C ASN A 284 -37.87 -8.34 -16.86
N GLN A 285 -38.13 -9.03 -17.97
CA GLN A 285 -37.31 -9.03 -19.21
C GLN A 285 -36.94 -7.64 -19.74
N ALA A 286 -37.65 -6.57 -19.36
CA ALA A 286 -37.33 -5.20 -19.76
C ALA A 286 -36.26 -4.52 -18.87
N ARG A 287 -35.82 -5.17 -17.79
CA ARG A 287 -34.91 -4.63 -16.76
C ARG A 287 -33.70 -5.51 -16.45
N VAL A 288 -33.78 -6.80 -16.74
CA VAL A 288 -32.62 -7.71 -16.75
C VAL A 288 -31.90 -7.68 -18.11
N ILE A 289 -30.65 -8.11 -18.13
CA ILE A 289 -29.77 -8.20 -19.30
C ILE A 289 -29.27 -9.65 -19.41
N ALA A 290 -29.42 -10.25 -20.59
CA ALA A 290 -28.93 -11.60 -20.88
C ALA A 290 -27.41 -11.70 -20.71
N VAL A 291 -26.95 -12.79 -20.10
CA VAL A 291 -25.53 -13.14 -19.95
C VAL A 291 -25.32 -14.44 -20.72
N ALA A 292 -24.44 -14.42 -21.73
CA ALA A 292 -24.17 -15.49 -22.71
C ALA A 292 -25.35 -15.98 -23.59
N ASN A 293 -26.59 -15.99 -23.09
CA ASN A 293 -27.81 -16.42 -23.80
C ASN A 293 -28.42 -15.28 -24.67
N THR A 294 -29.42 -15.59 -25.51
CA THR A 294 -30.17 -14.58 -26.31
C THR A 294 -31.54 -14.21 -25.73
N ASP A 295 -32.14 -15.12 -24.99
CA ASP A 295 -33.42 -14.98 -24.31
C ASP A 295 -33.17 -15.07 -22.78
N VAL A 296 -34.15 -14.65 -21.97
CA VAL A 296 -34.05 -14.61 -20.50
C VAL A 296 -35.42 -14.80 -19.84
N CYS A 297 -35.43 -15.21 -18.58
CA CYS A 297 -36.58 -15.50 -17.72
C CYS A 297 -37.37 -16.79 -18.06
N GLU A 298 -36.89 -17.64 -18.97
CA GLU A 298 -37.58 -18.86 -19.45
C GLU A 298 -36.55 -19.87 -20.00
N ILE A 299 -36.63 -21.16 -19.62
CA ILE A 299 -35.66 -22.17 -20.12
C ILE A 299 -35.89 -22.46 -21.59
N GLY A 300 -35.09 -21.81 -22.44
CA GLY A 300 -35.12 -21.87 -23.88
C GLY A 300 -34.28 -23.00 -24.48
N ALA A 301 -34.49 -23.25 -25.77
CA ALA A 301 -33.68 -24.20 -26.55
C ALA A 301 -32.36 -23.60 -27.06
N LEU A 302 -32.01 -22.38 -26.63
CA LEU A 302 -30.78 -21.65 -26.96
C LEU A 302 -29.92 -21.33 -25.74
N ASP A 303 -30.36 -21.74 -24.55
CA ASP A 303 -29.67 -21.47 -23.29
C ASP A 303 -28.39 -22.31 -23.15
N ALA A 304 -27.49 -21.84 -22.30
CA ALA A 304 -26.32 -22.59 -21.87
C ALA A 304 -26.70 -23.96 -21.28
N ILE A 305 -25.75 -24.90 -21.35
CA ILE A 305 -25.85 -26.19 -20.68
C ILE A 305 -24.56 -26.48 -19.89
N THR A 306 -24.69 -27.14 -18.75
CA THR A 306 -23.53 -27.55 -17.94
C THR A 306 -22.66 -28.60 -18.63
N GLY A 307 -21.35 -28.55 -18.37
CA GLY A 307 -20.39 -29.57 -18.78
C GLY A 307 -20.57 -30.91 -18.06
N LEU A 308 -19.70 -31.88 -18.35
CA LEU A 308 -19.74 -33.21 -17.71
C LEU A 308 -19.43 -33.19 -16.21
N ASN A 309 -18.75 -32.14 -15.74
CA ASN A 309 -18.53 -31.78 -14.34
C ASN A 309 -19.70 -31.03 -13.69
N GLY A 310 -20.83 -30.85 -14.40
CA GLY A 310 -22.01 -30.16 -13.88
C GLY A 310 -21.83 -28.65 -13.68
N ASP A 311 -20.78 -28.06 -14.25
CA ASP A 311 -20.48 -26.63 -14.14
C ASP A 311 -20.63 -25.91 -15.49
N TYR A 312 -20.81 -24.60 -15.43
CA TYR A 312 -20.90 -23.69 -16.57
C TYR A 312 -20.17 -22.37 -16.24
N ASP A 313 -19.41 -21.88 -17.23
CA ASP A 313 -18.70 -20.60 -17.21
C ASP A 313 -19.29 -19.71 -18.33
N PRO A 314 -19.97 -18.60 -17.97
CA PRO A 314 -20.47 -17.62 -18.95
C PRO A 314 -19.41 -16.63 -19.45
N ARG A 315 -18.23 -16.58 -18.81
CA ARG A 315 -17.13 -15.62 -19.00
C ARG A 315 -17.50 -14.17 -18.67
N ASP A 316 -16.54 -13.26 -18.90
CA ASP A 316 -16.55 -11.79 -18.77
C ASP A 316 -17.94 -11.14 -18.55
N ILE A 317 -18.38 -11.05 -17.30
CA ILE A 317 -19.61 -10.34 -16.95
C ILE A 317 -19.30 -8.85 -16.76
N THR A 318 -20.08 -7.99 -17.45
CA THR A 318 -19.91 -6.54 -17.35
C THR A 318 -20.40 -6.00 -15.99
N VAL A 319 -19.46 -5.73 -15.09
CA VAL A 319 -19.74 -5.17 -13.76
C VAL A 319 -20.00 -3.66 -13.81
N ASN A 320 -21.15 -3.20 -13.32
CA ASN A 320 -21.53 -1.80 -13.34
C ASN A 320 -21.03 -1.05 -12.09
N VAL A 321 -19.77 -0.67 -12.11
CA VAL A 321 -19.09 0.04 -11.01
C VAL A 321 -19.79 1.34 -10.57
N LYS A 322 -20.54 2.01 -11.46
CA LYS A 322 -21.30 3.23 -11.14
C LYS A 322 -22.59 2.97 -10.37
N ALA A 323 -23.14 1.76 -10.48
CA ALA A 323 -24.29 1.30 -9.73
C ALA A 323 -23.93 0.65 -8.39
N GLY A 324 -22.64 0.56 -8.06
CA GLY A 324 -22.15 -0.23 -6.92
C GLY A 324 -22.03 -1.73 -7.20
N GLY A 325 -22.23 -2.18 -8.44
CA GLY A 325 -22.09 -3.58 -8.85
C GLY A 325 -23.07 -4.03 -9.94
N THR A 326 -22.97 -5.30 -10.32
CA THR A 326 -23.93 -6.03 -11.15
C THR A 326 -24.36 -7.27 -10.38
N THR A 327 -25.65 -7.42 -10.08
CA THR A 327 -26.21 -8.68 -9.61
C THR A 327 -26.41 -9.62 -10.79
N VAL A 328 -25.95 -10.85 -10.66
CA VAL A 328 -26.09 -11.93 -11.65
C VAL A 328 -26.91 -13.03 -11.01
N TRP A 329 -27.90 -13.54 -11.75
CA TRP A 329 -28.66 -14.73 -11.41
C TRP A 329 -28.32 -15.86 -12.39
N ALA A 330 -28.31 -17.08 -11.87
CA ALA A 330 -28.31 -18.31 -12.66
C ALA A 330 -29.49 -19.17 -12.22
N TRP A 331 -30.14 -19.85 -13.17
CA TRP A 331 -31.37 -20.59 -12.93
C TRP A 331 -31.48 -21.84 -13.81
N THR A 332 -32.11 -22.91 -13.31
CA THR A 332 -32.35 -24.16 -14.05
C THR A 332 -33.80 -24.65 -13.86
N GLY A 333 -34.33 -25.37 -14.85
CA GLY A 333 -35.70 -25.90 -14.86
C GLY A 333 -35.95 -26.85 -16.05
N GLU A 334 -37.19 -27.29 -16.25
CA GLU A 334 -37.60 -27.97 -17.49
C GLU A 334 -37.83 -26.95 -18.62
N SER A 335 -37.73 -27.37 -19.89
CA SER A 335 -37.83 -26.44 -21.02
C SER A 335 -39.23 -25.84 -21.16
N GLY A 336 -39.30 -24.51 -21.12
CA GLY A 336 -40.55 -23.73 -21.07
C GLY A 336 -41.02 -23.33 -19.67
N ASP A 337 -40.33 -23.78 -18.60
CA ASP A 337 -40.50 -23.20 -17.27
C ASP A 337 -40.06 -21.72 -17.26
N LYS A 338 -40.48 -20.96 -16.24
CA LYS A 338 -40.17 -19.53 -16.08
C LYS A 338 -39.67 -19.22 -14.68
N VAL A 339 -38.72 -18.29 -14.56
CA VAL A 339 -38.14 -17.90 -13.29
C VAL A 339 -39.03 -16.91 -12.52
N GLU A 340 -39.21 -17.19 -11.23
CA GLU A 340 -39.92 -16.36 -10.25
C GLU A 340 -38.97 -15.97 -9.11
N ASP A 341 -39.21 -14.83 -8.48
CA ASP A 341 -38.38 -14.33 -7.37
C ASP A 341 -38.39 -15.31 -6.18
N GLY A 342 -37.20 -15.70 -5.72
CA GLY A 342 -37.03 -16.73 -4.68
C GLY A 342 -37.53 -18.14 -5.06
N GLY A 343 -37.78 -18.42 -6.34
CA GLY A 343 -38.23 -19.73 -6.82
C GLY A 343 -37.18 -20.84 -6.66
N GLU A 344 -37.61 -22.11 -6.72
CA GLU A 344 -36.68 -23.25 -6.66
C GLU A 344 -35.73 -23.23 -7.88
N GLY A 345 -34.46 -23.59 -7.63
CA GLY A 345 -33.42 -23.64 -8.67
C GLY A 345 -32.78 -22.30 -9.05
N ILE A 346 -33.10 -21.17 -8.41
CA ILE A 346 -32.41 -19.88 -8.65
C ILE A 346 -31.27 -19.65 -7.65
N ALA A 347 -30.16 -19.09 -8.11
CA ALA A 347 -29.09 -18.56 -7.27
C ALA A 347 -28.59 -17.20 -7.80
N SER A 348 -28.02 -16.37 -6.92
CA SER A 348 -27.54 -15.04 -7.30
C SER A 348 -26.25 -14.62 -6.58
N VAL A 349 -25.39 -13.86 -7.28
CA VAL A 349 -24.22 -13.19 -6.70
C VAL A 349 -24.20 -11.72 -7.10
N ASN A 350 -23.82 -10.81 -6.18
CA ASN A 350 -23.55 -9.42 -6.52
C ASN A 350 -22.06 -9.23 -6.83
N LEU A 351 -21.73 -9.01 -8.10
CA LEU A 351 -20.38 -8.70 -8.53
C LEU A 351 -20.08 -7.22 -8.28
N THR A 352 -19.15 -6.96 -7.36
CA THR A 352 -18.66 -5.61 -7.06
C THR A 352 -17.22 -5.48 -7.54
N MET A 353 -16.95 -4.52 -8.43
CA MET A 353 -15.60 -4.08 -8.78
C MET A 353 -15.46 -2.61 -8.37
N THR A 354 -14.29 -2.22 -7.84
CA THR A 354 -14.00 -0.79 -7.65
C THR A 354 -13.96 -0.11 -9.02
N ALA A 355 -14.47 1.12 -9.11
CA ALA A 355 -14.42 1.86 -10.36
C ALA A 355 -12.96 2.22 -10.70
N PRO A 356 -12.44 1.88 -11.89
CA PRO A 356 -11.06 2.20 -12.26
C PRO A 356 -10.88 3.73 -12.35
N VAL A 357 -10.27 4.30 -11.32
CA VAL A 357 -9.81 5.69 -11.29
C VAL A 357 -8.62 5.86 -12.23
N SER A 358 -8.63 6.92 -13.05
CA SER A 358 -7.61 7.14 -14.08
C SER A 358 -6.32 7.72 -13.49
N ALA A 359 -5.53 6.87 -12.84
CA ALA A 359 -4.12 7.13 -12.55
C ALA A 359 -3.32 7.15 -13.87
N ASP A 360 -3.27 8.27 -14.59
CA ASP A 360 -2.71 8.31 -15.95
C ASP A 360 -1.18 8.19 -15.99
N VAL A 361 -0.50 8.39 -14.85
CA VAL A 361 0.97 8.43 -14.72
C VAL A 361 1.42 7.72 -13.43
N ALA A 362 2.68 7.27 -13.39
CA ALA A 362 3.39 6.96 -12.15
C ALA A 362 4.48 7.99 -11.84
N LYS A 363 4.54 8.46 -10.58
CA LYS A 363 5.62 9.30 -10.05
C LYS A 363 6.62 8.42 -9.29
N VAL A 364 7.91 8.58 -9.56
CA VAL A 364 9.00 7.92 -8.83
C VAL A 364 9.63 8.91 -7.85
N THR A 365 9.95 8.46 -6.64
CA THR A 365 10.66 9.22 -5.61
C THR A 365 11.64 8.33 -4.84
N THR A 366 12.52 8.94 -4.05
CA THR A 366 13.39 8.23 -3.09
C THR A 366 13.35 8.93 -1.74
N ASP A 367 13.78 8.25 -0.68
CA ASP A 367 13.96 8.80 0.66
C ASP A 367 15.29 9.59 0.85
N ILE A 368 16.07 9.79 -0.23
CA ILE A 368 17.29 10.59 -0.23
C ILE A 368 16.96 12.07 0.08
N PRO A 369 17.52 12.68 1.14
CA PRO A 369 17.28 14.10 1.44
C PRO A 369 17.87 15.04 0.39
N MET A 370 17.22 16.18 0.14
CA MET A 370 17.69 17.19 -0.83
C MET A 370 19.16 17.60 -0.58
N GLY A 371 19.97 17.61 -1.63
CA GLY A 371 21.40 17.96 -1.58
C GLY A 371 22.34 16.82 -1.15
N VAL A 372 21.81 15.66 -0.77
CA VAL A 372 22.62 14.44 -0.55
C VAL A 372 22.96 13.82 -1.91
N THR A 373 24.26 13.69 -2.21
CA THR A 373 24.76 13.24 -3.52
C THR A 373 25.56 11.95 -3.47
N ARG A 374 25.74 11.37 -2.27
CA ARG A 374 26.29 10.04 -2.00
C ARG A 374 25.53 9.38 -0.86
N GLN A 375 25.57 8.06 -0.86
CA GLN A 375 25.12 7.22 0.26
C GLN A 375 26.32 6.51 0.88
N ALA A 376 26.26 6.25 2.19
CA ALA A 376 27.32 5.50 2.87
C ALA A 376 27.13 4.00 2.63
N PHE A 377 28.20 3.21 2.48
CA PHE A 377 28.06 1.75 2.41
C PHE A 377 27.31 1.18 3.62
N GLY A 378 26.46 0.19 3.38
CA GLY A 378 25.58 -0.39 4.40
C GLY A 378 24.34 0.46 4.75
N SER A 379 24.11 1.61 4.10
CA SER A 379 22.81 2.29 4.14
C SER A 379 21.84 1.71 3.13
N THR A 380 20.55 1.95 3.38
CA THR A 380 19.43 1.59 2.51
C THR A 380 18.79 2.86 1.97
N VAL A 381 18.44 2.85 0.68
CA VAL A 381 17.56 3.85 0.05
C VAL A 381 16.28 3.17 -0.38
N THR A 382 15.14 3.66 0.08
CA THR A 382 13.83 3.22 -0.41
C THR A 382 13.45 4.01 -1.67
N VAL A 383 13.27 3.31 -2.78
CA VAL A 383 12.66 3.86 -4.00
C VAL A 383 11.16 3.59 -3.95
N THR A 384 10.34 4.63 -4.15
CA THR A 384 8.88 4.54 -4.17
C THR A 384 8.36 4.90 -5.56
N ILE A 385 7.47 4.07 -6.10
CA ILE A 385 6.69 4.31 -7.30
C ILE A 385 5.24 4.54 -6.83
N GLN A 386 4.61 5.64 -7.20
CA GLN A 386 3.24 6.01 -6.81
C GLN A 386 2.38 6.27 -8.04
N LEU A 387 1.23 5.60 -8.14
CA LEU A 387 0.17 5.90 -9.10
C LEU A 387 -0.41 7.31 -8.82
N VAL A 388 -0.51 8.14 -9.85
CA VAL A 388 -1.02 9.52 -9.77
C VAL A 388 -1.99 9.87 -10.91
N GLY A 389 -2.98 10.72 -10.63
CA GLY A 389 -4.11 11.02 -11.52
C GLY A 389 -3.91 12.28 -12.38
N ASP A 390 -4.27 12.17 -13.67
CA ASP A 390 -4.08 13.16 -14.75
C ASP A 390 -2.62 13.61 -15.02
N ALA A 391 -2.19 13.48 -16.27
CA ALA A 391 -0.88 13.91 -16.75
C ALA A 391 -0.79 15.42 -17.04
N ALA A 392 -1.91 16.12 -17.21
CA ALA A 392 -1.98 17.42 -17.85
C ALA A 392 -1.52 18.62 -16.99
N SER A 393 -1.32 18.44 -15.69
CA SER A 393 -1.28 19.54 -14.71
C SER A 393 0.00 19.67 -13.88
N ASN A 394 0.95 18.71 -13.95
CA ASN A 394 2.02 18.46 -12.96
C ASN A 394 1.55 18.25 -11.49
N ARG A 395 0.31 18.60 -11.14
CA ARG A 395 -0.30 18.52 -9.80
C ARG A 395 -1.15 17.25 -9.64
N ALA A 396 -0.53 16.11 -9.92
CA ALA A 396 -1.21 14.81 -9.95
C ALA A 396 -1.31 14.19 -8.55
N ASN A 397 -2.52 14.11 -8.00
CA ASN A 397 -2.80 13.50 -6.69
C ASN A 397 -2.52 11.99 -6.70
N ALA A 398 -2.12 11.44 -5.54
CA ALA A 398 -1.97 10.00 -5.34
C ALA A 398 -3.30 9.26 -5.53
N VAL A 399 -3.28 8.20 -6.32
CA VAL A 399 -4.43 7.33 -6.64
C VAL A 399 -4.13 5.92 -6.12
N ARG A 400 -5.17 5.16 -5.74
CA ARG A 400 -5.04 3.77 -5.29
C ARG A 400 -4.78 2.82 -6.47
N ASP A 401 -4.29 1.60 -6.18
CA ASP A 401 -4.45 0.51 -7.13
C ASP A 401 -5.79 -0.19 -6.93
N ASP A 402 -6.54 -0.31 -8.03
CA ASP A 402 -7.81 -1.01 -8.17
C ASP A 402 -7.75 -2.06 -9.31
N GLY A 403 -6.56 -2.36 -9.85
CA GLY A 403 -6.38 -3.12 -11.09
C GLY A 403 -5.26 -4.15 -11.13
N GLY A 404 -4.59 -4.46 -10.01
CA GLY A 404 -3.48 -5.44 -9.97
C GLY A 404 -2.27 -4.96 -10.78
N ASN A 405 -1.98 -3.67 -10.70
CA ASN A 405 -0.95 -3.02 -11.50
C ASN A 405 0.44 -3.53 -11.12
N SER A 406 1.34 -3.63 -12.10
CA SER A 406 2.72 -4.09 -11.87
C SER A 406 3.77 -3.36 -12.71
N TYR A 407 4.95 -3.21 -12.10
CA TYR A 407 6.13 -2.58 -12.69
C TYR A 407 7.32 -3.54 -12.68
N THR A 408 7.93 -3.76 -13.83
CA THR A 408 9.26 -4.40 -13.92
C THR A 408 10.34 -3.36 -13.62
N VAL A 409 11.17 -3.65 -12.62
CA VAL A 409 12.33 -2.84 -12.25
C VAL A 409 13.62 -3.57 -12.63
N VAL A 410 14.40 -2.97 -13.52
CA VAL A 410 15.74 -3.45 -13.91
C VAL A 410 16.78 -2.68 -13.12
N ILE A 411 17.48 -3.35 -12.19
CA ILE A 411 18.54 -2.78 -11.35
C ILE A 411 19.90 -3.24 -11.89
N ARG A 412 20.83 -2.31 -12.08
CA ARG A 412 22.20 -2.55 -12.54
C ARG A 412 23.20 -2.04 -11.52
N ARG A 413 24.25 -2.80 -11.23
CA ARG A 413 25.34 -2.40 -10.32
C ARG A 413 26.68 -2.30 -11.05
N ASP A 414 27.32 -1.14 -10.91
CA ASP A 414 28.69 -0.88 -11.34
C ASP A 414 29.56 -0.60 -10.12
N THR A 415 30.76 -1.17 -10.06
CA THR A 415 31.64 -1.07 -8.88
C THR A 415 33.01 -0.55 -9.28
N ASP A 416 33.33 0.65 -8.83
CA ASP A 416 34.67 1.24 -8.90
C ASP A 416 35.41 0.89 -7.60
N ARG A 417 36.71 0.58 -7.68
CA ARG A 417 37.53 0.27 -6.50
C ARG A 417 38.85 1.03 -6.50
N ASN A 418 39.26 1.46 -5.31
CA ASN A 418 40.54 2.09 -5.02
C ASN A 418 40.77 3.35 -5.89
N GLU A 419 39.68 4.09 -6.15
CA GLU A 419 39.65 5.33 -6.91
C GLU A 419 40.39 6.44 -6.14
N GLN A 420 41.10 7.31 -6.87
CA GLN A 420 41.88 8.40 -6.26
C GLN A 420 41.04 9.65 -5.93
N THR A 421 39.83 9.74 -6.48
CA THR A 421 38.93 10.90 -6.31
C THR A 421 37.46 10.49 -6.41
N ASP A 422 36.61 10.99 -5.50
CA ASP A 422 35.14 10.87 -5.63
C ASP A 422 34.54 11.87 -6.66
N GLY A 423 35.26 12.10 -7.76
CA GLY A 423 34.80 12.91 -8.89
C GLY A 423 33.76 12.18 -9.75
N THR A 424 33.20 12.89 -10.74
CA THR A 424 32.25 12.33 -11.69
C THR A 424 32.90 11.28 -12.58
N ALA A 425 32.77 10.00 -12.22
CA ALA A 425 33.24 8.89 -13.05
C ALA A 425 32.47 8.79 -14.38
N ALA A 426 33.15 8.29 -15.41
CA ALA A 426 32.60 8.08 -16.74
C ALA A 426 31.37 7.14 -16.73
N GLU A 427 30.49 7.30 -17.72
CA GLU A 427 29.36 6.39 -17.91
C GLU A 427 29.83 4.96 -18.18
N VAL A 428 29.22 4.01 -17.48
CA VAL A 428 29.54 2.59 -17.65
C VAL A 428 28.58 2.01 -18.70
N THR A 429 29.14 1.63 -19.85
CA THR A 429 28.34 1.13 -20.99
C THR A 429 27.98 -0.36 -20.85
N ALA A 430 28.60 -1.08 -19.92
CA ALA A 430 28.27 -2.46 -19.55
C ALA A 430 28.75 -2.79 -18.12
N GLY A 431 27.83 -3.16 -17.24
CA GLY A 431 28.06 -3.60 -15.86
C GLY A 431 27.72 -5.09 -15.68
N ALA A 432 28.27 -5.73 -14.65
CA ALA A 432 28.26 -7.20 -14.53
C ALA A 432 26.98 -7.79 -13.92
N ASP A 433 26.38 -7.12 -12.93
CA ASP A 433 25.20 -7.60 -12.22
C ASP A 433 23.94 -6.82 -12.65
N VAL A 434 22.99 -7.53 -13.25
CA VAL A 434 21.66 -7.02 -13.62
C VAL A 434 20.59 -7.88 -12.93
N LYS A 435 19.83 -7.29 -12.01
CA LYS A 435 18.63 -7.89 -11.42
C LYS A 435 17.40 -7.34 -12.13
N THR A 436 16.39 -8.18 -12.35
CA THR A 436 15.08 -7.76 -12.86
C THR A 436 14.02 -8.27 -11.91
N ASP A 437 13.30 -7.35 -11.28
CA ASP A 437 12.23 -7.61 -10.34
C ASP A 437 10.88 -7.21 -10.94
N VAL A 438 9.78 -7.84 -10.50
CA VAL A 438 8.42 -7.39 -10.79
C VAL A 438 7.80 -6.97 -9.46
N LEU A 439 7.38 -5.71 -9.38
CA LEU A 439 6.75 -5.13 -8.19
C LEU A 439 5.26 -4.94 -8.47
N ASN A 440 4.43 -5.59 -7.65
CA ASN A 440 2.99 -5.32 -7.62
C ASN A 440 2.74 -4.00 -6.87
N VAL A 441 1.68 -3.31 -7.25
CA VAL A 441 1.25 -2.07 -6.59
C VAL A 441 0.29 -2.39 -5.44
N ASP A 442 0.43 -1.69 -4.31
CA ASP A 442 -0.43 -1.84 -3.14
C ASP A 442 -1.75 -1.07 -3.27
N ALA A 443 -2.69 -1.32 -2.35
CA ALA A 443 -4.00 -0.65 -2.30
C ALA A 443 -3.93 0.88 -2.00
N SER A 444 -2.74 1.45 -1.78
CA SER A 444 -2.49 2.90 -1.73
C SER A 444 -1.90 3.47 -3.04
N GLY A 445 -1.72 2.60 -4.04
CA GLY A 445 -1.13 2.91 -5.34
C GLY A 445 0.40 2.91 -5.33
N LYS A 446 1.05 2.26 -4.36
CA LYS A 446 2.51 2.26 -4.22
C LYS A 446 3.15 0.92 -4.53
N ALA A 447 4.27 0.97 -5.24
CA ALA A 447 5.25 -0.12 -5.28
C ALA A 447 6.58 0.41 -4.74
N THR A 448 7.26 -0.35 -3.87
CA THR A 448 8.52 0.06 -3.25
C THR A 448 9.60 -0.99 -3.43
N PHE A 449 10.84 -0.57 -3.62
CA PHE A 449 12.00 -1.46 -3.57
C PHE A 449 13.19 -0.78 -2.91
N GLU A 450 14.02 -1.58 -2.24
CA GLU A 450 15.20 -1.10 -1.54
C GLU A 450 16.46 -1.25 -2.39
N ILE A 451 17.31 -0.22 -2.36
CA ILE A 451 18.66 -0.28 -2.89
C ILE A 451 19.66 -0.15 -1.74
N THR A 452 20.53 -1.15 -1.63
CA THR A 452 21.69 -1.20 -0.74
C THR A 452 22.96 -1.50 -1.55
N ALA A 453 24.11 -1.10 -1.00
CA ALA A 453 25.42 -1.56 -1.43
C ALA A 453 26.35 -1.79 -0.22
N SER A 454 27.06 -2.92 -0.26
CA SER A 454 28.18 -3.20 0.64
C SER A 454 29.47 -2.56 0.11
N ASP A 455 30.39 -2.29 1.04
CA ASP A 455 31.76 -1.91 0.75
C ASP A 455 32.48 -3.04 -0.04
N PRO A 456 33.08 -2.79 -1.21
CA PRO A 456 33.77 -3.80 -2.00
C PRO A 456 35.17 -4.18 -1.48
N ASP A 457 35.84 -3.31 -0.73
CA ASP A 457 37.13 -3.57 -0.06
C ASP A 457 37.16 -2.88 1.33
N PRO A 458 36.45 -3.43 2.34
CA PRO A 458 36.35 -2.85 3.68
C PRO A 458 37.66 -2.91 4.49
N THR A 459 38.81 -3.06 3.83
CA THR A 459 40.15 -3.14 4.45
C THR A 459 41.01 -1.90 4.24
N ASP A 460 40.63 -0.97 3.35
CA ASP A 460 41.37 0.27 3.11
C ASP A 460 40.84 1.52 3.86
N SER A 461 39.78 1.32 4.66
CA SER A 461 39.03 2.30 5.46
C SER A 461 39.73 3.64 5.68
N ASN A 462 39.26 4.67 4.95
CA ASN A 462 39.87 6.00 4.85
C ASN A 462 40.50 6.55 6.15
N ASN A 463 41.85 6.52 6.23
CA ASN A 463 42.65 6.87 7.41
C ASN A 463 42.26 8.20 8.10
N ALA A 464 42.42 8.27 9.43
CA ALA A 464 42.09 9.46 10.21
C ALA A 464 43.05 10.65 9.96
N PRO A 465 42.64 11.91 10.23
CA PRO A 465 43.52 13.08 10.10
C PRO A 465 44.61 13.07 11.19
N GLY A 466 45.84 12.68 10.85
CA GLY A 466 46.98 12.78 11.76
C GLY A 466 48.26 12.07 11.31
N ASP A 467 48.15 10.91 10.63
CA ASP A 467 49.32 10.12 10.25
C ASP A 467 50.03 10.69 9.02
N ALA A 468 51.08 11.48 9.27
CA ALA A 468 52.00 12.02 8.26
C ALA A 468 53.00 10.96 7.74
N ALA A 469 52.54 9.74 7.51
CA ALA A 469 53.37 8.55 7.34
C ALA A 469 52.86 7.56 6.28
N ASP A 470 52.10 8.00 5.28
CA ASP A 470 51.88 7.25 4.04
C ASP A 470 52.01 8.16 2.80
N ASP A 471 52.56 7.59 1.73
CA ASP A 471 52.78 8.17 0.40
C ASP A 471 51.77 7.60 -0.62
N THR A 472 50.96 6.62 -0.20
CA THR A 472 49.92 6.01 -1.01
C THR A 472 48.63 6.84 -1.01
N THR A 473 48.03 6.94 -2.20
CA THR A 473 46.88 7.81 -2.45
C THR A 473 45.65 7.38 -1.64
N HIS A 474 44.80 8.34 -1.26
CA HIS A 474 43.47 8.03 -0.75
C HIS A 474 42.76 7.09 -1.71
N LYS A 475 42.49 5.88 -1.24
CA LYS A 475 41.61 4.94 -1.90
C LYS A 475 40.18 5.31 -1.54
N ILE A 476 39.31 5.18 -2.51
CA ILE A 476 37.87 5.40 -2.40
C ILE A 476 37.21 4.28 -3.18
N ASP A 477 36.33 3.52 -2.56
CA ASP A 477 35.48 2.55 -3.24
C ASP A 477 34.11 3.18 -3.50
N ARG A 478 33.49 2.82 -4.62
CA ARG A 478 32.23 3.43 -5.07
C ARG A 478 31.35 2.45 -5.84
N VAL A 479 30.15 2.19 -5.33
CA VAL A 479 29.13 1.38 -6.03
C VAL A 479 28.05 2.30 -6.59
N ARG A 480 27.90 2.28 -7.92
CA ARG A 480 26.90 3.04 -8.66
C ARG A 480 25.75 2.08 -9.02
N VAL A 481 24.57 2.33 -8.48
CA VAL A 481 23.37 1.54 -8.74
C VAL A 481 22.43 2.35 -9.62
N SER A 482 22.21 1.88 -10.85
CA SER A 482 21.29 2.51 -11.80
C SER A 482 20.06 1.63 -11.94
N TYR A 483 18.86 2.21 -11.91
CA TYR A 483 17.60 1.48 -12.07
C TYR A 483 16.74 2.03 -13.20
N THR A 484 15.89 1.17 -13.77
CA THR A 484 14.88 1.51 -14.76
C THR A 484 13.54 0.87 -14.39
N VAL A 485 12.49 1.67 -14.29
CA VAL A 485 11.11 1.25 -13.99
C VAL A 485 10.32 1.23 -15.30
N THR A 486 9.75 0.07 -15.64
CA THR A 486 8.90 -0.14 -16.83
C THR A 486 7.55 -0.71 -16.39
N ALA A 487 6.44 -0.26 -16.96
CA ALA A 487 5.14 -0.86 -16.67
C ALA A 487 4.96 -2.19 -17.42
N THR A 488 4.30 -3.18 -16.78
CA THR A 488 4.30 -4.57 -17.27
C THR A 488 2.90 -5.07 -17.62
N THR A 489 1.96 -5.01 -16.68
CA THR A 489 0.54 -5.32 -16.90
C THR A 489 -0.32 -4.32 -16.13
N GLY A 490 -1.35 -3.77 -16.79
CA GLY A 490 -2.23 -2.71 -16.28
C GLY A 490 -1.54 -1.33 -16.16
N GLY A 491 -0.32 -1.33 -15.63
CA GLY A 491 0.46 -0.15 -15.30
C GLY A 491 0.61 0.80 -16.48
N ARG A 492 0.42 2.08 -16.21
CA ARG A 492 0.50 3.15 -17.22
C ARG A 492 1.90 3.75 -17.26
N ALA A 493 2.18 4.48 -18.33
CA ALA A 493 3.52 4.97 -18.63
C ALA A 493 4.06 5.89 -17.52
N VAL A 494 5.33 5.71 -17.16
CA VAL A 494 6.06 6.70 -16.37
C VAL A 494 6.27 7.93 -17.26
N ALA A 495 5.84 9.11 -16.81
CA ALA A 495 5.90 10.32 -17.63
C ALA A 495 7.35 10.83 -17.74
N ASP A 496 7.78 11.11 -18.97
CA ASP A 496 9.15 11.53 -19.30
C ASP A 496 9.35 13.06 -19.22
N ASN A 497 8.45 13.79 -18.55
CA ASN A 497 8.41 15.27 -18.65
C ASN A 497 7.78 15.99 -17.44
N ALA A 498 8.07 15.55 -16.20
CA ALA A 498 7.94 16.41 -15.03
C ALA A 498 9.35 16.88 -14.63
N THR A 499 9.65 18.16 -14.80
CA THR A 499 11.02 18.71 -14.73
C THR A 499 11.45 19.10 -13.30
N VAL A 500 11.29 18.16 -12.36
CA VAL A 500 11.77 18.24 -10.97
C VAL A 500 12.75 17.07 -10.75
N GLU A 501 13.69 17.19 -9.80
CA GLU A 501 14.61 16.10 -9.49
C GLU A 501 13.85 14.83 -9.05
N GLY A 502 14.05 13.73 -9.77
CA GLY A 502 13.51 12.39 -9.45
C GLY A 502 12.45 11.84 -10.42
N SER A 503 11.78 12.69 -11.21
CA SER A 503 10.64 12.27 -12.04
C SER A 503 11.01 11.84 -13.47
N SER A 504 11.75 10.74 -13.60
CA SER A 504 11.78 9.91 -14.80
C SER A 504 11.67 8.43 -14.42
N GLY A 505 11.45 7.55 -15.41
CA GLY A 505 11.51 6.09 -15.21
C GLY A 505 12.92 5.55 -14.94
N THR A 506 13.93 6.40 -14.75
CA THR A 506 15.31 5.98 -14.43
C THR A 506 15.89 6.78 -13.27
N GLY A 507 16.71 6.13 -12.45
CA GLY A 507 17.40 6.77 -11.34
C GLY A 507 18.77 6.15 -11.09
N LYS A 508 19.62 6.90 -10.38
CA LYS A 508 21.01 6.52 -10.11
C LYS A 508 21.41 6.91 -8.69
N ILE A 509 21.73 5.90 -7.88
CA ILE A 509 22.20 6.04 -6.51
C ILE A 509 23.69 5.72 -6.49
N THR A 510 24.48 6.49 -5.75
CA THR A 510 25.94 6.28 -5.65
C THR A 510 26.35 6.11 -4.20
N PHE A 511 26.80 4.91 -3.85
CA PHE A 511 27.37 4.59 -2.55
C PHE A 511 28.88 4.76 -2.57
N SER A 512 29.47 5.26 -1.49
CA SER A 512 30.94 5.34 -1.34
C SER A 512 31.36 5.41 0.14
N ASP A 513 32.61 5.07 0.42
CA ASP A 513 33.29 5.29 1.70
C ASP A 513 33.92 6.70 1.81
N ALA A 514 33.93 7.45 0.71
CA ALA A 514 34.65 8.72 0.54
C ALA A 514 34.52 9.65 1.74
N ARG A 515 35.60 10.37 2.07
CA ARG A 515 35.60 11.34 3.18
C ARG A 515 34.53 12.41 2.98
N GLY A 516 33.83 12.74 4.07
CA GLY A 516 32.84 13.82 4.09
C GLY A 516 33.46 15.19 3.72
N VAL A 517 32.92 15.82 2.68
CA VAL A 517 33.28 17.14 2.16
C VAL A 517 32.03 18.01 2.13
N PRO A 518 32.06 19.30 2.49
CA PRO A 518 30.86 20.15 2.50
C PRO A 518 30.35 20.37 1.06
N THR A 519 29.15 19.88 0.75
CA THR A 519 28.57 19.97 -0.60
C THR A 519 27.20 20.62 -0.66
N ALA A 520 26.46 20.65 0.44
CA ALA A 520 25.10 21.22 0.46
C ALA A 520 24.79 21.87 1.82
N GLY A 521 23.67 22.58 1.87
CA GLY A 521 23.18 23.21 3.08
C GLY A 521 21.74 23.68 2.94
N SER A 522 21.29 24.40 3.96
CA SER A 522 20.00 25.09 3.97
C SER A 522 20.12 26.43 4.69
N LEU A 523 19.36 27.43 4.27
CA LEU A 523 19.30 28.73 4.92
C LEU A 523 17.86 28.99 5.35
N LYS A 524 17.62 29.07 6.66
CA LYS A 524 16.29 29.34 7.23
C LYS A 524 16.30 30.63 8.04
N PRO A 525 15.61 31.70 7.58
CA PRO A 525 15.29 32.86 8.42
C PRO A 525 14.51 32.47 9.68
N THR A 526 14.64 33.23 10.77
CA THR A 526 13.87 32.97 12.01
C THR A 526 12.37 33.28 11.83
N VAL A 527 12.04 34.19 10.92
CA VAL A 527 10.69 34.53 10.43
C VAL A 527 10.79 34.82 8.92
N SER A 528 9.71 34.69 8.15
CA SER A 528 9.75 34.93 6.69
C SER A 528 9.74 36.41 6.31
N TYR A 529 9.27 37.29 7.19
CA TYR A 529 9.14 38.72 6.96
C TYR A 529 9.39 39.55 8.24
N LEU A 530 9.79 40.81 8.08
CA LEU A 530 9.84 41.83 9.15
C LEU A 530 9.45 43.20 8.59
N ALA A 531 8.87 44.06 9.43
CA ALA A 531 8.55 45.43 9.05
C ALA A 531 9.83 46.23 8.70
N ALA A 532 9.82 46.89 7.54
CA ALA A 532 10.94 47.71 7.08
C ALA A 532 11.11 48.98 7.94
N PRO A 533 12.35 49.41 8.25
CA PRO A 533 12.60 50.60 9.07
C PRO A 533 12.11 51.91 8.44
N THR A 534 11.29 52.67 9.17
CA THR A 534 10.91 54.03 8.78
C THR A 534 11.88 55.07 9.36
N GLY A 535 12.29 56.07 8.56
CA GLY A 535 12.95 57.26 9.07
C GLY A 535 14.44 57.14 9.42
N GLY A 536 15.17 56.21 8.77
CA GLY A 536 16.62 56.07 8.93
C GLY A 536 17.08 55.23 10.13
N GLY A 537 16.18 54.47 10.75
CA GLY A 537 16.54 53.40 11.68
C GLY A 537 17.01 52.13 10.95
N SER A 538 17.35 51.11 11.74
CA SER A 538 17.63 49.76 11.25
C SER A 538 16.80 48.70 12.00
N ALA A 539 16.58 47.56 11.35
CA ALA A 539 15.98 46.36 11.93
C ALA A 539 16.93 45.18 11.76
N SER A 540 16.87 44.19 12.64
CA SER A 540 17.78 43.03 12.63
C SER A 540 17.02 41.73 12.44
N ASN A 541 17.51 40.91 11.51
CA ASN A 541 17.04 39.55 11.28
C ASN A 541 18.13 38.55 11.73
N VAL A 542 17.74 37.31 12.03
CA VAL A 542 18.66 36.20 12.31
C VAL A 542 18.28 35.03 11.43
N VAL A 543 19.23 34.51 10.67
CA VAL A 543 19.08 33.27 9.92
C VAL A 543 19.90 32.15 10.55
N THR A 544 19.48 30.92 10.33
CA THR A 544 20.26 29.72 10.62
C THR A 544 20.70 29.12 9.30
N VAL A 545 22.00 28.95 9.11
CA VAL A 545 22.56 28.18 7.99
C VAL A 545 22.98 26.82 8.52
N THR A 546 22.54 25.75 7.86
CA THR A 546 22.98 24.38 8.09
C THR A 546 23.91 23.97 6.96
N VAL A 547 24.99 23.26 7.26
CA VAL A 547 25.94 22.74 6.26
C VAL A 547 26.14 21.24 6.46
N VAL A 548 25.99 20.49 5.37
CA VAL A 548 26.09 19.02 5.35
C VAL A 548 27.12 18.56 4.32
N ASP A 549 27.67 17.36 4.56
CA ASP A 549 28.51 16.67 3.60
C ASP A 549 27.69 15.96 2.51
N GLN A 550 28.37 15.29 1.58
CA GLN A 550 27.72 14.60 0.46
C GLN A 550 26.80 13.45 0.89
N PHE A 551 26.88 13.00 2.15
CA PHE A 551 26.03 11.98 2.79
C PHE A 551 24.95 12.59 3.70
N GLY A 552 24.78 13.91 3.71
CA GLY A 552 23.84 14.62 4.58
C GLY A 552 24.29 14.75 6.04
N LYS A 553 25.53 14.37 6.39
CA LYS A 553 26.01 14.46 7.78
C LYS A 553 26.44 15.90 8.11
N PRO A 554 26.17 16.42 9.31
CA PRO A 554 26.45 17.83 9.59
C PRO A 554 27.95 18.16 9.69
N VAL A 555 28.39 19.18 8.95
CA VAL A 555 29.81 19.58 8.91
C VAL A 555 30.13 20.54 10.04
N ARG A 556 30.91 20.10 11.01
CA ARG A 556 31.38 20.92 12.13
C ARG A 556 32.56 21.83 11.74
N GLY A 557 32.50 23.10 12.16
CA GLY A 557 33.60 24.06 12.05
C GLY A 557 33.75 24.75 10.69
N HIS A 558 32.86 24.46 9.73
CA HIS A 558 32.84 25.07 8.39
C HIS A 558 32.62 26.59 8.47
N LEU A 559 33.29 27.37 7.62
CA LEU A 559 33.26 28.83 7.70
C LEU A 559 32.23 29.41 6.73
N VAL A 560 31.16 29.99 7.28
CA VAL A 560 29.98 30.46 6.54
C VAL A 560 29.86 31.98 6.63
N GLN A 561 29.56 32.64 5.50
CA GLN A 561 29.21 34.06 5.44
C GLN A 561 27.96 34.29 4.59
N LEU A 562 27.13 35.24 4.99
CA LEU A 562 25.96 35.65 4.22
C LEU A 562 26.30 36.69 3.15
N SER A 563 25.56 36.66 2.05
CA SER A 563 25.40 37.77 1.10
C SER A 563 23.92 37.90 0.71
N SER A 564 23.57 38.97 0.00
CA SER A 564 22.24 39.08 -0.62
C SER A 564 22.31 39.83 -1.95
N ASN A 565 21.18 39.86 -2.68
CA ASN A 565 20.99 40.75 -3.83
C ASN A 565 21.14 42.25 -3.48
N HIS A 566 21.18 42.62 -2.19
CA HIS A 566 21.42 43.97 -1.69
C HIS A 566 22.79 44.16 -1.00
N SER A 567 23.69 43.16 -1.08
CA SER A 567 25.11 43.38 -0.83
C SER A 567 26.00 42.32 -1.47
N THR A 568 26.78 42.76 -2.47
CA THR A 568 27.93 42.04 -3.03
C THR A 568 29.19 42.82 -2.72
N ASN A 569 30.22 42.19 -2.18
CA ASN A 569 31.52 42.84 -1.97
C ASN A 569 32.26 42.98 -3.33
N PRO A 570 32.69 44.17 -3.78
CA PRO A 570 32.63 45.48 -3.12
C PRO A 570 31.25 46.18 -3.21
N PRO A 571 30.76 46.81 -2.13
CA PRO A 571 29.43 47.43 -2.08
C PRO A 571 29.14 48.46 -3.17
N ALA A 572 27.88 48.58 -3.55
CA ALA A 572 27.37 49.75 -4.25
C ALA A 572 26.88 50.79 -3.22
N ASP A 573 26.78 52.07 -3.62
CA ASP A 573 26.31 53.18 -2.76
C ASP A 573 24.79 53.11 -2.40
N ALA A 574 24.18 51.93 -2.50
CA ALA A 574 22.78 51.64 -2.22
C ALA A 574 22.56 50.38 -1.34
N ASP A 575 23.62 49.72 -0.86
CA ASP A 575 23.54 48.53 0.00
C ASP A 575 22.76 48.85 1.29
N THR A 576 21.55 48.31 1.42
CA THR A 576 20.67 48.52 2.59
C THR A 576 20.84 47.48 3.69
N SER A 577 21.51 46.35 3.40
CA SER A 577 21.70 45.23 4.34
C SER A 577 23.17 45.04 4.70
N THR A 578 23.47 45.07 6.00
CA THR A 578 24.82 44.87 6.55
C THR A 578 24.95 43.48 7.19
N PHE A 579 25.90 42.70 6.69
CA PHE A 579 26.21 41.35 7.16
C PHE A 579 27.47 41.33 8.04
N PRO A 580 27.54 40.47 9.07
CA PRO A 580 28.73 40.32 9.91
C PRO A 580 29.79 39.45 9.22
N VAL A 581 31.02 39.48 9.77
CA VAL A 581 32.11 38.58 9.36
C VAL A 581 31.74 37.10 9.50
N ALA A 582 32.35 36.26 8.67
CA ALA A 582 32.11 34.82 8.61
C ALA A 582 32.16 34.11 9.98
N ARG A 583 31.26 33.15 10.19
CA ARG A 583 31.10 32.39 11.43
C ARG A 583 31.25 30.89 11.17
N ARG A 584 31.74 30.15 12.18
CA ARG A 584 31.90 28.68 12.09
C ARG A 584 30.67 27.92 12.55
N THR A 585 30.39 26.80 11.89
CA THR A 585 29.34 25.85 12.30
C THR A 585 29.71 25.10 13.59
N ASP A 586 28.69 24.75 14.35
CA ASP A 586 28.77 23.94 15.57
C ASP A 586 28.78 22.42 15.27
N SER A 587 28.64 21.57 16.29
CA SER A 587 28.60 20.10 16.15
C SER A 587 27.34 19.56 15.46
N SER A 588 26.30 20.36 15.30
CA SER A 588 25.09 20.07 14.52
C SER A 588 25.18 20.62 13.09
N GLY A 589 26.38 21.06 12.65
CA GLY A 589 26.58 21.67 11.33
C GLY A 589 25.86 23.00 11.15
N THR A 590 25.31 23.56 12.22
CA THR A 590 24.51 24.78 12.18
C THR A 590 25.32 26.02 12.56
N VAL A 591 24.94 27.17 12.02
CA VAL A 591 25.44 28.47 12.44
C VAL A 591 24.34 29.52 12.36
N ARG A 592 24.15 30.28 13.44
CA ARG A 592 23.20 31.41 13.47
C ARG A 592 23.94 32.70 13.16
N ILE A 593 23.46 33.43 12.16
CA ILE A 593 24.05 34.68 11.69
C ILE A 593 22.97 35.77 11.73
N GLY A 594 23.21 36.81 12.52
CA GLY A 594 22.35 37.99 12.58
C GLY A 594 22.87 39.08 11.65
N TYR A 595 21.98 39.71 10.90
CA TYR A 595 22.28 40.80 9.97
C TYR A 595 21.27 41.94 10.17
N SER A 596 21.62 43.15 9.73
CA SER A 596 20.78 44.34 9.93
C SER A 596 20.48 45.05 8.63
N HIS A 597 19.22 45.45 8.43
CA HIS A 597 18.74 46.19 7.28
C HIS A 597 18.35 47.62 7.68
N SER A 598 18.68 48.60 6.84
CA SER A 598 18.30 50.01 6.95
C SER A 598 17.89 50.54 5.58
N GLY A 599 16.61 50.36 5.25
CA GLY A 599 16.03 50.67 3.94
C GLY A 599 14.51 50.69 3.98
N THR A 600 13.90 50.96 2.83
CA THR A 600 12.45 50.80 2.61
C THR A 600 12.11 49.34 2.31
N GLY A 601 10.81 49.01 2.28
CA GLY A 601 10.39 47.63 2.01
C GLY A 601 10.89 47.11 0.66
N SER A 602 11.34 45.86 0.67
CA SER A 602 12.06 45.21 -0.42
C SER A 602 12.00 43.69 -0.31
N ILE A 603 12.24 43.00 -1.42
CA ILE A 603 12.41 41.53 -1.48
C ILE A 603 13.92 41.23 -1.48
N GLU A 604 14.39 40.52 -0.47
CA GLU A 604 15.81 40.20 -0.29
C GLU A 604 16.05 38.70 -0.55
N ALA A 605 16.94 38.39 -1.49
CA ALA A 605 17.39 37.03 -1.76
C ALA A 605 18.69 36.77 -0.98
N LEU A 606 18.61 35.99 0.09
CA LEU A 606 19.72 35.66 0.98
C LEU A 606 20.46 34.41 0.51
N VAL A 607 21.79 34.44 0.57
CA VAL A 607 22.66 33.30 0.20
C VAL A 607 23.66 33.00 1.31
N GLY A 608 23.74 31.73 1.72
CA GLY A 608 24.79 31.19 2.57
C GLY A 608 25.98 30.76 1.73
N ASN A 609 27.15 31.34 2.00
CA ASN A 609 28.38 31.09 1.24
C ASN A 609 29.41 30.41 2.14
N THR A 610 30.20 29.51 1.56
CA THR A 610 31.52 29.16 2.08
C THR A 610 32.42 30.37 1.92
N SER A 611 33.05 30.81 3.01
CA SER A 611 34.01 31.91 3.01
C SER A 611 35.42 31.38 3.12
N VAL A 612 36.30 31.80 2.21
CA VAL A 612 37.75 31.54 2.27
C VAL A 612 38.49 32.87 2.21
N THR A 613 39.34 33.13 3.20
CA THR A 613 40.33 34.21 3.14
C THR A 613 41.60 33.64 2.51
N ASN A 614 42.03 34.21 1.39
CA ASN A 614 43.27 33.83 0.71
C ASN A 614 44.49 34.49 1.38
N ASP A 615 45.71 34.10 1.03
CA ASP A 615 46.96 34.66 1.60
C ASP A 615 47.10 36.18 1.38
N ASP A 616 46.43 36.74 0.36
CA ASP A 616 46.35 38.18 0.07
C ASP A 616 45.24 38.93 0.88
N ASP A 617 44.73 38.34 1.97
CA ASP A 617 43.61 38.84 2.80
C ASP A 617 42.26 39.04 2.05
N THR A 618 42.18 38.60 0.79
CA THR A 618 40.95 38.67 -0.03
C THR A 618 39.97 37.57 0.38
N ILE A 619 38.68 37.93 0.51
CA ILE A 619 37.61 36.97 0.82
C ILE A 619 36.95 36.47 -0.48
N THR A 620 37.14 35.19 -0.78
CA THR A 620 36.35 34.46 -1.79
C THR A 620 35.07 33.94 -1.14
N LEU A 621 33.91 34.24 -1.74
CA LEU A 621 32.61 33.68 -1.36
C LEU A 621 32.15 32.69 -2.44
N THR A 622 31.91 31.44 -2.04
CA THR A 622 31.32 30.41 -2.90
C THR A 622 29.98 30.00 -2.32
N ALA A 623 28.88 30.21 -3.06
CA ALA A 623 27.55 29.82 -2.61
C ALA A 623 27.50 28.33 -2.22
N ILE A 624 26.87 28.01 -1.09
CA ILE A 624 26.63 26.63 -0.67
C ILE A 624 25.34 26.17 -1.37
N PRO A 625 25.35 25.06 -2.13
CA PRO A 625 24.14 24.53 -2.78
C PRO A 625 22.98 24.38 -1.79
N ASN A 626 21.79 24.78 -2.24
CA ASN A 626 20.51 24.81 -1.50
C ASN A 626 20.48 25.72 -0.25
N ALA A 627 21.56 26.44 0.08
CA ALA A 627 21.61 27.39 1.20
C ALA A 627 21.14 28.81 0.82
N ALA A 628 19.97 28.94 0.20
CA ALA A 628 19.37 30.23 -0.17
C ALA A 628 17.92 30.35 0.32
N ALA A 629 17.44 31.58 0.56
CA ALA A 629 16.04 31.85 0.86
C ALA A 629 15.65 33.30 0.52
N SER A 630 14.39 33.51 0.14
CA SER A 630 13.77 34.83 0.09
C SER A 630 13.41 35.32 1.50
N PHE A 631 13.53 36.63 1.73
CA PHE A 631 13.08 37.31 2.94
C PHE A 631 12.41 38.64 2.58
N TYR A 632 11.32 38.98 3.26
CA TYR A 632 10.49 40.13 2.91
C TYR A 632 10.57 41.25 3.95
N TRP A 633 11.19 42.37 3.59
CA TRP A 633 11.12 43.61 4.36
C TRP A 633 9.81 44.32 4.01
N VAL A 634 8.77 44.14 4.82
CA VAL A 634 7.40 44.54 4.47
C VAL A 634 7.06 45.98 4.88
N THR A 635 6.23 46.63 4.06
CA THR A 635 5.53 47.87 4.44
C THR A 635 4.09 47.57 4.83
N ARG A 636 3.45 48.44 5.63
CA ARG A 636 2.00 48.40 5.83
C ARG A 636 1.34 49.45 4.94
N PRO A 637 0.28 49.11 4.17
CA PRO A 637 -0.51 50.10 3.41
C PRO A 637 -1.06 51.21 4.31
N THR A 638 -1.39 52.37 3.73
CA THR A 638 -1.95 53.51 4.48
C THR A 638 -3.39 53.86 4.12
N THR A 639 -3.85 53.42 2.95
CA THR A 639 -5.22 53.52 2.44
C THR A 639 -5.54 52.33 1.53
N ALA A 640 -6.82 52.01 1.35
CA ALA A 640 -7.27 50.96 0.44
C ALA A 640 -6.85 51.17 -1.03
N GLY A 641 -6.54 52.41 -1.44
CA GLY A 641 -6.09 52.73 -2.80
C GLY A 641 -4.62 52.40 -3.07
N ASP A 642 -3.85 52.05 -2.03
CA ASP A 642 -2.43 51.69 -2.13
C ASP A 642 -2.22 50.20 -2.50
N ILE A 643 -3.31 49.41 -2.61
CA ILE A 643 -3.29 47.95 -2.78
C ILE A 643 -3.84 47.58 -4.15
N THR A 644 -3.05 46.83 -4.93
CA THR A 644 -3.49 46.12 -6.14
C THR A 644 -3.35 44.62 -5.94
N ALA A 645 -4.22 43.82 -6.55
CA ALA A 645 -4.09 42.37 -6.51
C ALA A 645 -2.71 41.93 -7.01
N ALA A 646 -2.00 41.14 -6.20
CA ALA A 646 -0.62 40.76 -6.42
C ALA A 646 -0.33 39.36 -5.89
N ILE A 647 0.80 38.78 -6.30
CA ILE A 647 1.19 37.41 -5.97
C ILE A 647 1.42 37.27 -4.46
N LEU A 648 0.90 36.18 -3.89
CA LEU A 648 1.09 35.76 -2.51
C LEU A 648 2.54 35.35 -2.27
N ARG A 649 3.18 35.90 -1.23
CA ARG A 649 4.60 35.66 -0.91
C ARG A 649 4.83 34.99 0.43
N VAL A 650 3.92 35.22 1.38
CA VAL A 650 3.82 34.52 2.66
C VAL A 650 2.35 34.51 3.06
N ALA A 651 1.82 33.35 3.45
CA ALA A 651 0.63 33.24 4.29
C ALA A 651 1.05 32.91 5.73
N ASP A 652 0.46 33.61 6.70
CA ASP A 652 0.75 33.49 8.12
C ASP A 652 -0.60 33.45 8.86
N VAL A 653 -1.27 32.30 8.75
CA VAL A 653 -2.63 32.06 9.28
C VAL A 653 -2.69 32.07 10.81
N GLU A 654 -1.59 31.76 11.51
CA GLU A 654 -1.52 31.86 12.97
C GLU A 654 -1.60 33.32 13.47
N ASN A 655 -1.21 34.29 12.63
CA ASN A 655 -1.24 35.72 12.92
C ASN A 655 -2.25 36.48 12.02
N ASN A 656 -3.16 35.76 11.37
CA ASN A 656 -4.17 36.26 10.42
C ASN A 656 -3.60 37.26 9.38
N SER A 657 -2.46 36.94 8.75
CA SER A 657 -1.80 37.89 7.85
C SER A 657 -1.26 37.27 6.57
N VAL A 658 -1.12 38.10 5.53
CA VAL A 658 -0.49 37.74 4.26
C VAL A 658 0.47 38.82 3.81
N VAL A 659 1.54 38.40 3.13
CA VAL A 659 2.48 39.30 2.43
C VAL A 659 2.26 39.15 0.93
N ILE A 660 1.96 40.25 0.25
CA ILE A 660 1.76 40.28 -1.20
C ILE A 660 2.82 41.15 -1.89
N ALA A 661 3.25 40.76 -3.08
CA ALA A 661 4.15 41.57 -3.91
C ALA A 661 4.12 41.14 -5.39
N ALA A 662 4.00 42.12 -6.30
CA ALA A 662 4.39 41.92 -7.70
C ALA A 662 5.92 41.69 -7.80
N ASP A 663 6.39 41.11 -8.91
CA ASP A 663 7.82 40.86 -9.11
C ASP A 663 8.61 42.19 -9.12
N GLY A 664 9.62 42.28 -8.24
CA GLY A 664 10.37 43.54 -8.01
C GLY A 664 9.56 44.65 -7.33
N GLY A 665 8.34 44.40 -6.90
CA GLY A 665 7.49 45.34 -6.15
C GLY A 665 7.88 45.46 -4.67
N VAL A 666 7.41 46.54 -4.03
CA VAL A 666 7.50 46.69 -2.57
C VAL A 666 6.50 45.74 -1.91
N PRO A 667 6.95 44.80 -1.04
CA PRO A 667 6.03 43.87 -0.41
C PRO A 667 5.17 44.56 0.67
N GLN A 668 3.87 44.25 0.65
CA GLN A 668 2.87 44.80 1.55
C GLN A 668 2.37 43.73 2.53
N LEU A 669 2.31 44.07 3.82
CA LEU A 669 1.70 43.26 4.86
C LEU A 669 0.23 43.62 5.02
N LEU A 670 -0.63 42.64 4.82
CA LEU A 670 -2.07 42.70 5.03
C LEU A 670 -2.45 41.83 6.24
N VAL A 671 -3.48 42.24 6.97
CA VAL A 671 -4.03 41.51 8.13
C VAL A 671 -5.54 41.40 7.93
N TYR A 672 -6.13 40.24 8.18
CA TYR A 672 -7.57 39.99 8.07
C TYR A 672 -8.18 39.59 9.41
N ASP A 673 -9.49 39.75 9.59
CA ASP A 673 -10.19 39.21 10.75
C ASP A 673 -11.58 38.63 10.43
N GLY A 674 -12.25 38.07 11.45
CA GLY A 674 -13.55 37.39 11.29
C GLY A 674 -14.74 38.29 10.95
N ASN A 675 -14.55 39.61 10.83
CA ASN A 675 -15.53 40.59 10.37
C ASN A 675 -15.41 40.89 8.86
N ASP A 676 -14.30 40.49 8.22
CA ASP A 676 -14.05 40.68 6.78
C ASP A 676 -14.87 39.75 5.89
N GLN A 677 -14.88 40.05 4.58
CA GLN A 677 -15.51 39.24 3.55
C GLN A 677 -14.47 38.52 2.70
N PHE A 678 -14.65 37.22 2.50
CA PHE A 678 -13.71 36.36 1.77
C PHE A 678 -14.31 35.85 0.46
N VAL A 679 -13.50 35.86 -0.59
CA VAL A 679 -13.81 35.29 -1.90
C VAL A 679 -12.64 34.40 -2.33
N VAL A 680 -12.94 33.19 -2.77
CA VAL A 680 -11.99 32.26 -3.38
C VAL A 680 -12.54 31.88 -4.76
N ASP A 681 -11.75 32.09 -5.81
CA ASP A 681 -12.08 31.77 -7.21
C ASP A 681 -13.46 32.30 -7.66
N GLY A 682 -13.76 33.54 -7.26
CA GLY A 682 -15.02 34.23 -7.56
C GLY A 682 -16.23 33.79 -6.74
N SER A 683 -16.08 32.81 -5.83
CA SER A 683 -17.13 32.33 -4.93
C SER A 683 -16.94 32.89 -3.51
N ASN A 684 -18.03 33.28 -2.85
CA ASN A 684 -17.98 33.70 -1.44
C ASN A 684 -17.54 32.54 -0.54
N ALA A 685 -16.51 32.76 0.28
CA ALA A 685 -15.90 31.78 1.17
C ALA A 685 -16.17 32.08 2.65
N THR A 686 -15.96 31.08 3.51
CA THR A 686 -15.79 31.29 4.95
C THR A 686 -14.34 31.62 5.26
N LEU A 687 -14.05 32.18 6.45
CA LEU A 687 -12.69 32.40 6.93
C LEU A 687 -11.85 31.11 6.84
N ALA A 688 -12.39 29.98 7.31
CA ALA A 688 -11.68 28.69 7.26
C ALA A 688 -11.39 28.22 5.83
N ALA A 689 -12.31 28.39 4.88
CA ALA A 689 -12.09 28.03 3.47
C ALA A 689 -11.09 28.98 2.76
N PHE A 690 -10.97 30.22 3.25
CA PHE A 690 -9.96 31.18 2.80
C PHE A 690 -8.58 30.87 3.39
N GLU A 691 -8.49 30.51 4.67
CA GLU A 691 -7.27 30.03 5.32
C GLU A 691 -6.79 28.71 4.69
N GLU A 692 -7.69 27.79 4.35
CA GLU A 692 -7.41 26.57 3.59
C GLU A 692 -6.88 26.87 2.18
N ALA A 693 -7.46 27.84 1.47
CA ALA A 693 -6.98 28.30 0.17
C ALA A 693 -5.59 28.97 0.25
N LEU A 694 -5.29 29.71 1.33
CA LEU A 694 -3.98 30.32 1.58
C LEU A 694 -2.91 29.32 2.04
N ALA A 695 -3.32 28.17 2.61
CA ALA A 695 -2.43 27.15 3.14
C ALA A 695 -2.11 26.03 2.12
N ARG A 696 -2.55 26.16 0.86
CA ARG A 696 -2.21 25.22 -0.22
C ARG A 696 -0.70 25.28 -0.51
N ASP A 697 -0.02 24.15 -0.39
CA ASP A 697 1.38 24.01 -0.78
C ASP A 697 1.45 23.91 -2.31
N ASP A 698 2.26 24.77 -2.93
CA ASP A 698 2.33 24.92 -4.39
C ASP A 698 3.72 25.43 -4.78
N ASP A 699 4.45 24.65 -5.57
CA ASP A 699 5.89 24.84 -5.81
C ASP A 699 6.24 26.22 -6.39
N ASP A 700 5.33 26.84 -7.15
CA ASP A 700 5.49 28.18 -7.75
C ASP A 700 4.79 29.31 -6.96
N ASN A 701 3.87 28.97 -6.03
CA ASN A 701 2.91 29.86 -5.33
C ASN A 701 2.58 31.16 -6.08
N ASN A 702 1.96 31.01 -7.25
CA ASN A 702 1.60 32.12 -8.14
C ASN A 702 0.16 32.61 -7.89
N ASP A 703 -0.47 32.21 -6.79
CA ASP A 703 -1.80 32.64 -6.37
C ASP A 703 -1.82 34.14 -6.11
N THR A 704 -2.92 34.81 -6.46
CA THR A 704 -3.03 36.27 -6.31
C THR A 704 -4.05 36.65 -5.26
N VAL A 705 -3.69 37.60 -4.39
CA VAL A 705 -4.57 38.16 -3.35
C VAL A 705 -4.80 39.64 -3.63
N GLY A 706 -6.07 40.02 -3.74
CA GLY A 706 -6.53 41.40 -3.81
C GLY A 706 -7.38 41.77 -2.60
N VAL A 707 -7.40 43.05 -2.24
CA VAL A 707 -8.23 43.58 -1.14
C VAL A 707 -8.95 44.84 -1.60
N THR A 708 -10.17 45.04 -1.11
CA THR A 708 -10.93 46.29 -1.26
C THR A 708 -11.41 46.78 0.11
N GLU A 709 -11.53 48.11 0.26
CA GLU A 709 -12.04 48.79 1.47
C GLU A 709 -11.26 48.48 2.78
N TYR A 710 -9.92 48.59 2.72
CA TYR A 710 -8.99 48.28 3.82
C TYR A 710 -8.41 49.51 4.56
N ASP A 711 -8.40 49.50 5.91
CA ASP A 711 -7.51 50.33 6.75
C ASP A 711 -6.90 49.47 7.89
N PRO A 712 -5.56 49.27 7.94
CA PRO A 712 -4.89 48.43 8.93
C PRO A 712 -4.85 49.01 10.36
N ARG A 713 -5.62 50.07 10.65
CA ARG A 713 -5.71 50.74 11.95
C ARG A 713 -7.12 50.78 12.53
N ASP A 714 -8.13 50.37 11.77
CA ASP A 714 -9.54 50.38 12.21
C ASP A 714 -10.22 49.05 11.83
N SER A 715 -10.20 48.10 12.77
CA SER A 715 -10.84 46.78 12.66
C SER A 715 -12.38 46.83 12.74
N THR A 716 -13.00 48.01 12.60
CA THR A 716 -14.43 48.12 12.28
C THR A 716 -14.69 48.30 10.79
N THR A 717 -13.63 48.56 10.00
CA THR A 717 -13.67 48.53 8.53
C THR A 717 -13.80 47.08 8.07
N VAL A 718 -14.88 46.76 7.34
CA VAL A 718 -15.06 45.45 6.70
C VAL A 718 -14.32 45.49 5.36
N ALA A 719 -13.15 44.88 5.29
CA ALA A 719 -12.46 44.68 4.03
C ALA A 719 -13.08 43.50 3.26
N ARG A 720 -12.88 43.46 1.94
CA ARG A 720 -13.10 42.24 1.15
C ARG A 720 -11.80 41.76 0.54
N PHE A 721 -11.39 40.57 0.96
CA PHE A 721 -10.26 39.81 0.42
C PHE A 721 -10.74 38.90 -0.73
N THR A 722 -9.91 38.77 -1.76
CA THR A 722 -10.15 37.87 -2.89
C THR A 722 -8.87 37.12 -3.21
N VAL A 723 -8.88 35.80 -3.01
CA VAL A 723 -7.87 34.86 -3.53
C VAL A 723 -8.33 34.41 -4.92
N THR A 724 -7.40 34.37 -5.87
CA THR A 724 -7.56 33.66 -7.15
C THR A 724 -6.40 32.70 -7.29
N GLN A 725 -6.72 31.40 -7.34
CA GLN A 725 -5.75 30.33 -7.44
C GLN A 725 -5.31 30.11 -8.88
N ASN A 726 -4.01 29.84 -9.10
CA ASN A 726 -3.40 29.65 -10.42
C ASN A 726 -2.75 28.26 -10.57
#